data_AF-A0A3S0YU37-F1
#
_entry.id   AF-A0A3S0YU37-F1
#
_cell.length_a   1.000
_cell.length_b   1.000
_cell.length_c   1.000
_cell.angle_alpha   90.00
_cell.angle_beta   90.00
_cell.angle_gamma   90.00
#
_symmetry.space_group_name_H-M   'P 1'
#
loop_
_entity.id
_entity.type
_entity.pdbx_description
1 polymer ?
#
loop_
_entity_poly.entity_id
_entity_poly.type
_entity_poly.pdbx_seq_one_letter_code
_entity_poly.pdbx_strand_id
1 'polypeptide(L)'
;MAADGPSGGRGRVRVGLVVVHGVGETEPGYCVNAVLDTLAATRPGYSVSPANEYNRVSEPEVANPPPVFPVIRRGAAHNSGIEIEAVELHWADLTEGQPGRVNTLLQLFRVIFESHHLVDAMLNRTRDAISWALRKILWIAGWLIRGPSAALTIVTSAICALFLFEPPSVMATVMDARQQILIVTGVIFVGALYVFYRISRQQDYSWYDTVFWLAVSALVVFALTFNNSLLDLLKHVPELKVGPQKAASQQTLECAAGAANPACYIDGLYKIIIWGWRFWGGLIVFATVLLALSWVRARFTGDRSRLSTISTSIAILIMQFMLWTTVVVSAIYPMLNRAETITTMKEARPIIQNAIAAKQIAPDSPVAKLVQVPDIELDWIGRFKFIYASTAVTVLMLIIAGMMLIEIRQMKARRGLNDLEQTARNMPRLLFNPVLVGLMIMAFLIVFALVFIQPYLDNNRVFVNLRGYILPVAAGVALVLPFFFGRRVANVANFARDLIDHHYQPRQETAAYFVPSVFRMRHRRLRRERIQGRLNLVLEHFVQNQGYDGIIFLAHSQGSVIVYDYLRDNGPQYTRLGDAAPALLTFGSPLGSIYQKYFSEYAASNPVPMGIASRLKCWINLYRVDDYIGGRVSAPPGLRVDNHVMGMGGHTGYWTEPDVAEALDAILTGKVADATKPPPLPPPPMTPSAPYAVRAMRRV
;
A
#
# COMPACT_ATOMS: atom_id res chain seq x y z
N MET A 1 -49.99 -25.34 53.91
CA MET A 1 -49.42 -26.61 53.39
C MET A 1 -48.99 -26.31 51.97
N ALA A 2 -47.75 -25.85 51.73
CA ALA A 2 -46.54 -26.68 51.51
C ALA A 2 -46.75 -27.70 50.38
N ALA A 3 -45.90 -27.86 49.37
CA ALA A 3 -44.75 -27.14 48.86
C ALA A 3 -44.45 -27.87 47.53
N ASP A 4 -44.28 -27.15 46.42
CA ASP A 4 -43.46 -27.64 45.31
C ASP A 4 -42.54 -26.49 44.92
N GLY A 5 -41.26 -26.72 45.19
CA GLY A 5 -40.21 -25.71 45.19
C GLY A 5 -39.92 -25.13 43.81
N PRO A 6 -39.11 -24.06 43.75
CA PRO A 6 -38.59 -23.55 42.50
C PRO A 6 -37.63 -24.59 41.93
N SER A 7 -38.09 -25.35 40.93
CA SER A 7 -37.19 -26.03 40.00
C SER A 7 -36.29 -24.95 39.40
N GLY A 8 -35.04 -24.91 39.83
CA GLY A 8 -34.04 -23.93 39.41
C GLY A 8 -33.77 -24.02 37.92
N GLY A 9 -34.60 -23.36 37.11
CA GLY A 9 -34.31 -23.05 35.73
C GLY A 9 -33.17 -22.04 35.70
N ARG A 10 -31.96 -22.48 35.35
CA ARG A 10 -30.95 -21.55 34.85
C ARG A 10 -31.58 -20.85 33.64
N GLY A 11 -31.89 -19.57 33.78
CA GLY A 11 -32.43 -18.75 32.69
C GLY A 11 -31.52 -18.88 31.47
N ARG A 12 -32.12 -19.04 30.28
CA ARG A 12 -31.36 -19.10 29.03
C ARG A 12 -30.59 -17.78 28.87
N VAL A 13 -29.29 -17.88 28.64
CA VAL A 13 -28.41 -16.72 28.42
C VAL A 13 -28.27 -16.52 26.92
N ARG A 14 -28.66 -15.36 26.41
CA ARG A 14 -28.56 -15.02 24.98
C ARG A 14 -27.33 -14.17 24.72
N VAL A 15 -26.45 -14.62 23.84
CA VAL A 15 -25.18 -13.95 23.50
C VAL A 15 -25.15 -13.60 22.01
N GLY A 16 -24.92 -12.32 21.72
CA GLY A 16 -24.67 -11.84 20.36
C GLY A 16 -23.19 -11.97 20.00
N LEU A 17 -22.89 -12.54 18.84
CA LEU A 17 -21.52 -12.74 18.35
C LEU A 17 -21.30 -11.93 17.06
N VAL A 18 -20.50 -10.87 17.13
CA VAL A 18 -20.22 -10.00 15.97
C VAL A 18 -18.88 -10.38 15.36
N VAL A 19 -18.93 -10.98 14.18
CA VAL A 19 -17.76 -11.47 13.43
C VAL A 19 -17.29 -10.39 12.46
N VAL A 20 -16.04 -9.95 12.60
CA VAL A 20 -15.40 -8.96 11.73
C VAL A 20 -14.14 -9.57 11.12
N HIS A 21 -14.22 -9.89 9.83
CA HIS A 21 -13.16 -10.56 9.09
C HIS A 21 -11.96 -9.63 8.78
N GLY A 22 -10.83 -10.23 8.44
CA GLY A 22 -9.63 -9.55 7.96
C GLY A 22 -9.62 -9.39 6.43
N VAL A 23 -8.53 -8.83 5.90
CA VAL A 23 -8.31 -8.70 4.46
C VAL A 23 -7.90 -10.06 3.86
N GLY A 24 -8.51 -10.45 2.74
CA GLY A 24 -8.21 -11.71 2.05
C GLY A 24 -9.06 -12.91 2.49
N GLU A 25 -9.95 -12.72 3.46
CA GLU A 25 -11.01 -13.65 3.85
C GLU A 25 -12.34 -13.07 3.37
N THR A 26 -12.55 -13.12 2.06
CA THR A 26 -13.53 -12.27 1.36
C THR A 26 -14.85 -12.95 1.04
N GLU A 27 -14.98 -14.26 1.23
CA GLU A 27 -16.24 -14.95 0.96
C GLU A 27 -17.26 -14.70 2.08
N PRO A 28 -18.42 -14.10 1.80
CA PRO A 28 -19.44 -13.84 2.82
C PRO A 28 -19.88 -15.13 3.52
N GLY A 29 -19.76 -15.17 4.84
CA GLY A 29 -20.21 -16.28 5.67
C GLY A 29 -19.14 -17.33 5.95
N TYR A 30 -17.98 -17.25 5.30
CA TYR A 30 -16.88 -18.17 5.55
C TYR A 30 -16.41 -18.11 7.00
N CYS A 31 -16.24 -16.90 7.56
CA CYS A 31 -15.69 -16.70 8.89
C CYS A 31 -16.64 -17.18 9.99
N VAL A 32 -17.92 -16.82 9.90
CA VAL A 32 -18.94 -17.26 10.87
C VAL A 32 -19.14 -18.78 10.82
N ASN A 33 -19.07 -19.37 9.63
CA ASN A 33 -19.16 -20.82 9.50
C ASN A 33 -17.96 -21.51 10.12
N ALA A 34 -16.76 -21.11 9.71
CA ALA A 34 -15.52 -21.71 10.19
C ALA A 34 -15.41 -21.68 11.71
N VAL A 35 -15.75 -20.55 12.36
CA VAL A 35 -15.63 -20.44 13.83
C VAL A 35 -16.65 -21.28 14.57
N LEU A 36 -17.93 -21.29 14.13
CA LEU A 36 -18.98 -22.04 14.82
C LEU A 36 -18.84 -23.54 14.58
N ASP A 37 -18.48 -23.96 13.36
CA ASP A 37 -18.23 -25.37 13.05
C ASP A 37 -17.01 -25.88 13.84
N THR A 38 -15.95 -25.08 13.96
CA THR A 38 -14.79 -25.43 14.80
C THR A 38 -15.15 -25.49 16.28
N LEU A 39 -15.99 -24.57 16.77
CA LEU A 39 -16.48 -24.58 18.15
C LEU A 39 -17.23 -25.89 18.45
N ALA A 40 -18.18 -26.28 17.60
CA ALA A 40 -18.93 -27.52 17.77
C ALA A 40 -18.10 -28.79 17.58
N ALA A 41 -17.13 -28.77 16.66
CA ALA A 41 -16.26 -29.91 16.43
C ALA A 41 -15.24 -30.14 17.57
N THR A 42 -14.80 -29.07 18.24
CA THR A 42 -13.69 -29.15 19.21
C THR A 42 -14.11 -29.00 20.67
N ARG A 43 -15.30 -28.46 20.94
CA ARG A 43 -15.81 -28.22 22.31
C ARG A 43 -17.12 -28.99 22.53
N PRO A 44 -17.22 -29.77 23.63
CA PRO A 44 -18.40 -30.57 23.89
C PRO A 44 -19.60 -29.68 24.21
N GLY A 45 -20.79 -30.13 23.83
CA GLY A 45 -22.06 -29.51 24.23
C GLY A 45 -22.56 -28.39 23.33
N TYR A 46 -21.85 -28.04 22.24
CA TYR A 46 -22.32 -27.08 21.25
C TYR A 46 -23.06 -27.75 20.08
N SER A 47 -24.13 -27.12 19.63
CA SER A 47 -24.87 -27.46 18.41
C SER A 47 -24.99 -26.20 17.57
N VAL A 48 -24.86 -26.32 16.24
CA VAL A 48 -24.91 -25.19 15.31
C VAL A 48 -26.10 -25.35 14.39
N SER A 49 -26.74 -24.23 14.05
CA SER A 49 -27.80 -24.21 13.06
C SER A 49 -27.27 -24.69 11.70
N PRO A 50 -28.04 -25.53 10.98
CA PRO A 50 -27.58 -26.14 9.73
C PRO A 50 -27.58 -25.16 8.55
N ALA A 51 -28.30 -24.04 8.66
CA ALA A 51 -28.45 -23.06 7.59
C ALA A 51 -28.01 -21.66 8.05
N ASN A 52 -27.50 -20.90 7.08
CA ASN A 52 -27.21 -19.49 7.23
C ASN A 52 -28.40 -18.66 6.79
N GLU A 53 -28.68 -17.61 7.55
CA GLU A 53 -29.60 -16.56 7.11
C GLU A 53 -28.82 -15.49 6.36
N TYR A 54 -29.17 -15.29 5.10
CA TYR A 54 -28.56 -14.28 4.24
C TYR A 54 -29.42 -13.02 4.24
N ASN A 55 -28.87 -11.92 4.76
CA ASN A 55 -29.52 -10.62 4.80
C ASN A 55 -28.79 -9.64 3.88
N ARG A 56 -29.52 -8.64 3.37
CA ARG A 56 -28.94 -7.51 2.63
C ARG A 56 -29.28 -6.22 3.35
N VAL A 57 -28.27 -5.47 3.73
CA VAL A 57 -28.43 -4.20 4.44
C VAL A 57 -28.09 -3.05 3.50
N SER A 58 -28.96 -2.05 3.42
CA SER A 58 -28.76 -0.84 2.61
C SER A 58 -27.88 0.18 3.31
N GLU A 59 -27.06 0.90 2.54
CA GLU A 59 -26.26 2.05 2.99
C GLU A 59 -26.95 3.37 2.54
N PRO A 60 -27.98 3.86 3.26
CA PRO A 60 -28.80 5.00 2.81
C PRO A 60 -28.02 6.31 2.66
N GLU A 61 -26.95 6.49 3.42
CA GLU A 61 -26.17 7.73 3.43
C GLU A 61 -25.12 7.83 2.31
N VAL A 62 -24.95 6.78 1.49
CA VAL A 62 -23.83 6.68 0.53
C VAL A 62 -24.21 7.17 -0.87
N ALA A 63 -25.32 6.70 -1.43
CA ALA A 63 -25.75 7.06 -2.79
C ALA A 63 -27.27 6.85 -2.97
N ASN A 64 -27.79 7.31 -4.11
CA ASN A 64 -29.18 7.06 -4.52
C ASN A 64 -29.20 6.43 -5.93
N PRO A 65 -29.66 5.18 -6.11
CA PRO A 65 -30.19 4.27 -5.07
C PRO A 65 -29.11 3.80 -4.08
N PRO A 66 -29.50 3.46 -2.83
CA PRO A 66 -28.54 3.08 -1.80
C PRO A 66 -27.89 1.73 -2.14
N PRO A 67 -26.54 1.64 -2.08
CA PRO A 67 -25.86 0.37 -2.26
C PRO A 67 -26.21 -0.58 -1.11
N VAL A 68 -26.16 -1.89 -1.37
CA VAL A 68 -26.46 -2.93 -0.39
C VAL A 68 -25.24 -3.82 -0.18
N PHE A 69 -25.06 -4.34 1.04
CA PHE A 69 -24.02 -5.30 1.38
C PHE A 69 -24.61 -6.53 2.08
N PRO A 70 -24.00 -7.72 1.90
CA PRO A 70 -24.46 -8.94 2.56
C PRO A 70 -24.13 -8.94 4.05
N VAL A 71 -25.03 -9.51 4.85
CA VAL A 71 -24.82 -9.81 6.27
C VAL A 71 -25.26 -11.24 6.51
N ILE A 72 -24.35 -12.07 7.02
CA ILE A 72 -24.62 -13.50 7.25
C ILE A 72 -24.90 -13.70 8.73
N ARG A 73 -25.99 -14.40 9.05
CA ARG A 73 -26.38 -14.74 10.40
C ARG A 73 -26.45 -16.25 10.59
N ARG A 74 -25.98 -16.75 11.72
CA ARG A 74 -26.01 -18.18 12.08
C ARG A 74 -26.16 -18.37 13.58
N GLY A 75 -27.09 -19.22 13.99
CA GLY A 75 -27.32 -19.54 15.40
C GLY A 75 -26.50 -20.74 15.88
N ALA A 76 -26.15 -20.76 17.16
CA ALA A 76 -25.60 -21.93 17.86
C ALA A 76 -26.17 -22.00 19.28
N ALA A 77 -26.13 -23.17 19.91
CA ALA A 77 -26.61 -23.36 21.28
C ALA A 77 -25.68 -24.31 22.05
N HIS A 78 -25.51 -24.03 23.34
CA HIS A 78 -24.77 -24.88 24.26
C HIS A 78 -25.72 -25.56 25.26
N ASN A 79 -25.43 -26.82 25.61
CA ASN A 79 -26.24 -27.63 26.55
C ASN A 79 -26.40 -27.00 27.95
N SER A 80 -25.56 -26.02 28.32
CA SER A 80 -25.72 -25.28 29.57
C SER A 80 -26.82 -24.20 29.54
N GLY A 81 -27.52 -24.04 28.41
CA GLY A 81 -28.55 -23.02 28.23
C GLY A 81 -28.06 -21.70 27.66
N ILE A 82 -26.87 -21.68 27.02
CA ILE A 82 -26.37 -20.50 26.29
C ILE A 82 -26.88 -20.57 24.84
N GLU A 83 -27.59 -19.56 24.39
CA GLU A 83 -28.01 -19.38 23.00
C GLU A 83 -27.12 -18.31 22.36
N ILE A 84 -26.55 -18.63 21.20
CA ILE A 84 -25.60 -17.80 20.47
C ILE A 84 -26.22 -17.40 19.15
N GLU A 85 -26.13 -16.11 18.83
CA GLU A 85 -26.52 -15.58 17.54
C GLU A 85 -25.34 -14.84 16.92
N ALA A 86 -24.77 -15.42 15.88
CA ALA A 86 -23.61 -14.88 15.20
C ALA A 86 -23.97 -14.10 13.95
N VAL A 87 -23.35 -12.93 13.77
CA VAL A 87 -23.59 -12.02 12.66
C VAL A 87 -22.24 -11.57 12.08
N GLU A 88 -22.04 -11.80 10.79
CA GLU A 88 -20.82 -11.44 10.08
C GLU A 88 -20.96 -10.09 9.35
N LEU A 89 -20.07 -9.16 9.66
CA LEU A 89 -19.91 -7.92 8.91
C LEU A 89 -19.09 -8.19 7.64
N HIS A 90 -19.73 -8.09 6.48
CA HIS A 90 -19.02 -8.10 5.20
C HIS A 90 -18.59 -6.69 4.78
N TRP A 91 -17.29 -6.49 4.61
CA TRP A 91 -16.70 -5.23 4.16
C TRP A 91 -15.64 -5.41 3.07
N ALA A 92 -15.37 -6.65 2.63
CA ALA A 92 -14.35 -6.96 1.64
C ALA A 92 -14.62 -6.29 0.28
N ASP A 93 -15.87 -6.15 -0.13
CA ASP A 93 -16.27 -5.45 -1.36
C ASP A 93 -15.82 -3.97 -1.43
N LEU A 94 -15.49 -3.35 -0.30
CA LEU A 94 -14.96 -1.98 -0.26
C LEU A 94 -13.47 -1.91 -0.60
N THR A 95 -12.72 -2.99 -0.33
CA THR A 95 -11.25 -3.01 -0.45
C THR A 95 -10.75 -3.96 -1.54
N GLU A 96 -11.54 -4.97 -1.90
CA GLU A 96 -11.22 -5.92 -2.96
C GLU A 96 -11.25 -5.20 -4.32
N GLY A 97 -10.14 -5.28 -5.06
CA GLY A 97 -10.16 -4.82 -6.44
C GLY A 97 -10.65 -5.93 -7.36
N GLN A 98 -11.34 -5.56 -8.44
CA GLN A 98 -11.92 -6.52 -9.37
C GLN A 98 -10.88 -7.52 -9.89
N PRO A 99 -11.26 -8.78 -10.15
CA PRO A 99 -10.35 -9.77 -10.71
C PRO A 99 -9.86 -9.34 -12.11
N GLY A 100 -8.65 -9.78 -12.48
CA GLY A 100 -8.06 -9.56 -13.80
C GLY A 100 -6.75 -8.77 -13.80
N ARG A 101 -5.88 -9.05 -14.78
CA ARG A 101 -4.50 -8.51 -14.85
C ARG A 101 -4.44 -6.98 -14.87
N VAL A 102 -5.35 -6.34 -15.62
CA VAL A 102 -5.44 -4.86 -15.70
C VAL A 102 -5.84 -4.28 -14.34
N ASN A 103 -6.81 -4.90 -13.67
CA ASN A 103 -7.24 -4.46 -12.34
C ASN A 103 -6.12 -4.64 -11.31
N THR A 104 -5.38 -5.76 -11.33
CA THR A 104 -4.19 -5.95 -10.48
C THR A 104 -3.14 -4.85 -10.71
N LEU A 105 -2.88 -4.48 -11.97
CA LEU A 105 -1.98 -3.38 -12.30
C LEU A 105 -2.49 -2.03 -11.75
N LEU A 106 -3.79 -1.74 -11.92
CA LEU A 106 -4.41 -0.53 -11.36
C LEU A 106 -4.36 -0.51 -9.82
N GLN A 107 -4.49 -1.66 -9.16
CA GLN A 107 -4.32 -1.77 -7.72
C GLN A 107 -2.89 -1.45 -7.27
N LEU A 108 -1.89 -1.96 -7.99
CA LEU A 108 -0.49 -1.63 -7.72
C LEU A 108 -0.26 -0.12 -7.84
N PHE A 109 -0.77 0.51 -8.89
CA PHE A 109 -0.70 1.95 -9.04
C PHE A 109 -1.41 2.70 -7.92
N ARG A 110 -2.58 2.27 -7.46
CA ARG A 110 -3.24 2.86 -6.29
C ARG A 110 -2.34 2.80 -5.06
N VAL A 111 -1.74 1.64 -4.77
CA VAL A 111 -0.77 1.50 -3.66
C VAL A 111 0.40 2.47 -3.82
N ILE A 112 0.95 2.62 -5.04
CA ILE A 112 2.02 3.58 -5.33
C ILE A 112 1.54 5.00 -5.05
N PHE A 113 0.42 5.44 -5.61
CA PHE A 113 0.00 6.83 -5.53
C PHE A 113 -0.57 7.23 -4.16
N GLU A 114 -1.21 6.31 -3.44
CA GLU A 114 -1.86 6.57 -2.15
C GLU A 114 -0.96 6.31 -0.93
N SER A 115 0.24 5.72 -1.10
CA SER A 115 1.17 5.44 0.02
C SER A 115 1.57 6.68 0.83
N HIS A 116 1.47 7.88 0.25
CA HIS A 116 1.73 9.14 0.94
C HIS A 116 0.75 9.41 2.09
N HIS A 117 -0.49 8.90 2.05
CA HIS A 117 -1.43 9.02 3.17
C HIS A 117 -0.93 8.27 4.40
N LEU A 118 -0.22 7.17 4.18
CA LEU A 118 0.44 6.41 5.24
C LEU A 118 1.54 7.24 5.91
N VAL A 119 2.38 7.88 5.10
CA VAL A 119 3.46 8.77 5.55
C VAL A 119 2.91 9.94 6.36
N ASP A 120 1.82 10.57 5.88
CA ASP A 120 1.21 11.69 6.61
C ASP A 120 0.57 11.24 7.93
N ALA A 121 -0.04 10.06 7.97
CA ALA A 121 -0.60 9.49 9.19
C ALA A 121 0.47 9.08 10.21
N MET A 122 1.64 8.62 9.75
CA MET A 122 2.78 8.28 10.59
C MET A 122 3.43 9.52 11.23
N LEU A 123 3.52 10.63 10.49
CA LEU A 123 4.18 11.86 10.95
C LEU A 123 3.18 12.85 11.58
N ASN A 124 2.98 12.77 12.89
CA ASN A 124 2.05 13.64 13.62
C ASN A 124 2.46 15.14 13.62
N ARG A 125 1.45 16.03 13.60
CA ARG A 125 1.51 17.50 13.42
C ARG A 125 2.14 18.30 14.57
N THR A 126 2.22 17.76 15.78
CA THR A 126 2.26 18.60 17.00
C THR A 126 3.50 18.44 17.88
N ARG A 127 4.57 17.75 17.44
CA ARG A 127 5.59 17.26 18.38
C ARG A 127 6.97 17.94 18.34
N ASP A 128 7.46 18.42 17.20
CA ASP A 128 8.74 19.16 17.09
C ASP A 128 8.97 19.78 15.68
N ALA A 129 9.96 20.68 15.57
CA ALA A 129 10.32 21.36 14.32
C ALA A 129 10.92 20.40 13.26
N ILE A 130 11.68 19.38 13.68
CA ILE A 130 12.30 18.41 12.75
C ILE A 130 11.23 17.53 12.11
N SER A 131 10.26 17.02 12.86
CA SER A 131 9.16 16.21 12.33
C SER A 131 8.23 17.07 11.46
N TRP A 132 8.03 18.33 11.81
CA TRP A 132 7.31 19.27 10.95
C TRP A 132 8.03 19.45 9.60
N ALA A 133 9.34 19.74 9.62
CA ALA A 133 10.14 19.91 8.42
C ALA A 133 10.16 18.63 7.57
N LEU A 134 10.45 17.48 8.19
CA LEU A 134 10.41 16.17 7.54
C LEU A 134 9.06 15.92 6.88
N ARG A 135 7.96 16.14 7.59
CA ARG A 135 6.62 15.97 7.03
C ARG A 135 6.40 16.84 5.80
N LYS A 136 6.83 18.10 5.82
CA LYS A 136 6.73 19.00 4.66
C LYS A 136 7.58 18.51 3.49
N ILE A 137 8.82 18.11 3.74
CA ILE A 137 9.73 17.57 2.72
C ILE A 137 9.13 16.31 2.09
N LEU A 138 8.69 15.36 2.91
CA LEU A 138 8.11 14.09 2.45
C LEU A 138 6.77 14.30 1.73
N TRP A 139 5.96 15.26 2.18
CA TRP A 139 4.73 15.64 1.47
C TRP A 139 5.03 16.24 0.09
N ILE A 140 6.00 17.17 -0.01
CA ILE A 140 6.45 17.72 -1.31
C ILE A 140 7.01 16.61 -2.19
N ALA A 141 7.82 15.71 -1.64
CA ALA A 141 8.41 14.60 -2.36
C ALA A 141 7.34 13.64 -2.90
N GLY A 142 6.36 13.25 -2.09
CA GLY A 142 5.22 12.43 -2.53
C GLY A 142 4.36 13.14 -3.59
N TRP A 143 4.07 14.43 -3.40
CA TRP A 143 3.37 15.27 -4.38
C TRP A 143 4.08 15.36 -5.73
N LEU A 144 5.39 15.57 -5.73
CA LEU A 144 6.19 15.74 -6.94
C LEU A 144 6.14 14.49 -7.83
N ILE A 145 6.20 13.29 -7.23
CA ILE A 145 6.09 12.02 -7.96
C ILE A 145 4.69 11.84 -8.55
N ARG A 146 3.64 11.98 -7.74
CA ARG A 146 2.27 11.64 -8.14
C ARG A 146 1.59 12.67 -9.03
N GLY A 147 2.03 13.92 -8.94
CA GLY A 147 1.47 15.05 -9.68
C GLY A 147 2.30 15.38 -10.91
N PRO A 148 3.08 16.48 -10.88
CA PRO A 148 3.70 17.04 -12.08
C PRO A 148 4.74 16.12 -12.72
N SER A 149 5.52 15.34 -11.97
CA SER A 149 6.52 14.45 -12.58
C SER A 149 5.85 13.29 -13.32
N ALA A 150 4.82 12.67 -12.74
CA ALA A 150 4.07 11.62 -13.40
C ALA A 150 3.36 12.15 -14.65
N ALA A 151 2.65 13.27 -14.53
CA ALA A 151 1.95 13.92 -15.63
C ALA A 151 2.89 14.28 -16.79
N LEU A 152 4.01 14.94 -16.50
CA LEU A 152 5.00 15.31 -17.50
C LEU A 152 5.61 14.07 -18.15
N THR A 153 5.88 13.01 -17.40
CA THR A 153 6.38 11.75 -17.96
C THR A 153 5.39 11.13 -18.94
N ILE A 154 4.08 11.14 -18.62
CA ILE A 154 3.03 10.63 -19.52
C ILE A 154 2.96 11.47 -20.79
N VAL A 155 2.90 12.80 -20.67
CA VAL A 155 2.83 13.73 -21.82
C VAL A 155 4.05 13.57 -22.73
N THR A 156 5.25 13.63 -22.16
CA THR A 156 6.50 13.50 -22.94
C THR A 156 6.62 12.12 -23.59
N SER A 157 6.19 11.05 -22.92
CA SER A 157 6.19 9.71 -23.50
C SER A 157 5.17 9.59 -24.64
N ALA A 158 3.99 10.20 -24.53
CA ALA A 158 3.02 10.21 -25.62
C ALA A 158 3.53 10.97 -26.85
N ILE A 159 4.18 12.13 -26.64
CA ILE A 159 4.84 12.90 -27.71
C ILE A 159 5.94 12.06 -28.36
N CYS A 160 6.82 11.45 -27.56
CA CYS A 160 7.90 10.60 -28.07
C CYS A 160 7.36 9.37 -28.83
N ALA A 161 6.28 8.76 -28.34
CA ALA A 161 5.66 7.60 -28.99
C ALA A 161 5.08 7.96 -30.35
N LEU A 162 4.45 9.13 -30.48
CA LEU A 162 3.99 9.64 -31.77
C LEU A 162 5.15 9.66 -32.78
N PHE A 163 6.23 10.36 -32.47
CA PHE A 163 7.36 10.52 -33.40
C PHE A 163 8.12 9.23 -33.69
N LEU A 164 8.15 8.28 -32.75
CA LEU A 164 8.84 7.01 -32.95
C LEU A 164 8.01 5.98 -33.73
N PHE A 165 6.69 5.95 -33.55
CA PHE A 165 5.83 4.89 -34.09
C PHE A 165 4.92 5.32 -35.25
N GLU A 166 4.84 6.62 -35.55
CA GLU A 166 4.05 7.13 -36.67
C GLU A 166 4.59 6.64 -38.03
N PRO A 167 3.74 6.10 -38.92
CA PRO A 167 4.14 5.76 -40.28
C PRO A 167 4.40 7.04 -41.08
N PRO A 168 5.53 7.16 -41.79
CA PRO A 168 5.90 8.36 -42.55
C PRO A 168 4.90 8.75 -43.66
N SER A 169 3.97 7.86 -44.02
CA SER A 169 3.01 8.07 -45.11
C SER A 169 1.71 8.83 -44.73
N VAL A 170 1.44 9.12 -43.44
CA VAL A 170 0.12 9.63 -43.03
C VAL A 170 0.12 11.08 -42.51
N MET A 171 1.21 11.59 -41.93
CA MET A 171 1.22 12.94 -41.31
C MET A 171 2.50 13.76 -41.51
N ALA A 172 3.66 13.12 -41.79
CA ALA A 172 4.95 13.82 -41.93
C ALA A 172 5.08 14.68 -43.20
N THR A 173 4.20 14.48 -44.19
CA THR A 173 4.17 15.28 -45.44
C THR A 173 3.21 16.46 -45.39
N VAL A 174 2.34 16.55 -44.37
CA VAL A 174 1.26 17.56 -44.28
C VAL A 174 1.34 18.41 -43.00
N MET A 175 1.96 17.90 -41.92
CA MET A 175 1.99 18.56 -40.62
C MET A 175 3.40 18.75 -40.07
N ASP A 176 3.71 19.96 -39.61
CA ASP A 176 4.95 20.26 -38.89
C ASP A 176 4.91 19.71 -37.44
N ALA A 177 6.07 19.42 -36.86
CA ALA A 177 6.22 18.84 -35.53
C ALA A 177 5.46 19.62 -34.44
N ARG A 178 5.42 20.95 -34.58
CA ARG A 178 4.64 21.82 -33.70
C ARG A 178 3.15 21.47 -33.70
N GLN A 179 2.57 21.26 -34.88
CA GLN A 179 1.15 20.94 -35.01
C GLN A 179 0.84 19.55 -34.45
N GLN A 180 1.72 18.58 -34.68
CA GLN A 180 1.60 17.24 -34.10
C GLN A 180 1.59 17.26 -32.56
N ILE A 181 2.50 18.04 -31.94
CA ILE A 181 2.54 18.23 -30.48
C ILE A 181 1.24 18.88 -29.98
N LEU A 182 0.74 19.90 -30.67
CA LEU A 182 -0.53 20.55 -30.32
C LEU A 182 -1.71 19.57 -30.33
N ILE A 183 -1.81 18.71 -31.35
CA ILE A 183 -2.87 17.70 -31.42
C ILE A 183 -2.75 16.71 -30.26
N VAL A 184 -1.58 16.12 -30.05
CA VAL A 184 -1.40 15.11 -28.99
C VAL A 184 -1.68 15.70 -27.61
N THR A 185 -1.14 16.89 -27.32
CA THR A 185 -1.39 17.54 -26.01
C THR A 185 -2.84 17.98 -25.85
N GLY A 186 -3.51 18.43 -26.93
CA GLY A 186 -4.95 18.71 -26.92
C GLY A 186 -5.80 17.47 -26.63
N VAL A 187 -5.50 16.34 -27.27
CA VAL A 187 -6.20 15.06 -27.03
C VAL A 187 -6.00 14.59 -25.58
N ILE A 188 -4.76 14.65 -25.07
CA ILE A 188 -4.46 14.28 -23.67
C ILE A 188 -5.23 15.20 -22.71
N PHE A 189 -5.28 16.50 -22.97
CA PHE A 189 -6.01 17.46 -22.14
C PHE A 189 -7.51 17.15 -22.08
N VAL A 190 -8.16 16.94 -23.23
CA VAL A 190 -9.59 16.60 -23.29
C VAL A 190 -9.86 15.25 -22.63
N GLY A 191 -9.02 14.24 -22.88
CA GLY A 191 -9.10 12.95 -22.22
C GLY A 191 -8.96 13.05 -20.69
N ALA A 192 -8.01 13.86 -20.21
CA ALA A 192 -7.82 14.11 -18.79
C ALA A 192 -9.05 14.80 -18.17
N LEU A 193 -9.66 15.78 -18.84
CA LEU A 193 -10.90 16.41 -18.38
C LEU A 193 -12.08 15.42 -18.32
N TYR A 194 -12.19 14.52 -19.29
CA TYR A 194 -13.22 13.48 -19.26
C TYR A 194 -13.04 12.52 -18.08
N VAL A 195 -11.80 12.05 -17.86
CA VAL A 195 -11.48 11.16 -16.72
C VAL A 195 -11.70 11.91 -15.40
N PHE A 196 -11.33 13.18 -15.32
CA PHE A 196 -11.57 14.04 -14.16
C PHE A 196 -13.06 14.18 -13.83
N TYR A 197 -13.90 14.40 -14.85
CA TYR A 197 -15.35 14.43 -14.71
C TYR A 197 -15.90 13.09 -14.19
N ARG A 198 -15.41 11.97 -14.72
CA ARG A 198 -15.78 10.62 -14.26
C ARG A 198 -15.40 10.38 -12.79
N ILE A 199 -14.18 10.74 -12.41
CA ILE A 199 -13.68 10.63 -11.02
C ILE A 199 -14.55 11.46 -10.07
N SER A 200 -14.82 12.72 -10.43
CA SER A 200 -15.65 13.62 -9.63
C SER A 200 -17.06 13.07 -9.42
N ARG A 201 -17.66 12.47 -10.46
CA ARG A 201 -18.99 11.85 -10.38
C ARG A 201 -19.02 10.56 -9.55
N GLN A 202 -17.95 9.77 -9.60
CA GLN A 202 -17.84 8.49 -8.87
C GLN A 202 -17.35 8.65 -7.42
N GLN A 203 -16.88 9.84 -7.04
CA GLN A 203 -16.27 10.12 -5.73
C GLN A 203 -15.06 9.23 -5.39
N ASP A 204 -14.39 8.66 -6.40
CA ASP A 204 -13.17 7.88 -6.24
C ASP A 204 -11.93 8.74 -6.53
N TYR A 205 -11.50 9.51 -5.53
CA TYR A 205 -10.45 10.51 -5.68
C TYR A 205 -9.02 9.92 -5.73
N SER A 206 -8.84 8.60 -5.71
CA SER A 206 -7.54 7.90 -5.79
C SER A 206 -6.57 8.46 -6.85
N TRP A 207 -7.11 8.83 -8.01
CA TRP A 207 -6.35 9.20 -9.20
C TRP A 207 -6.40 10.69 -9.50
N TYR A 208 -7.10 11.44 -8.66
CA TYR A 208 -7.53 12.79 -8.97
C TYR A 208 -6.35 13.74 -9.16
N ASP A 209 -5.37 13.72 -8.27
CA ASP A 209 -4.18 14.57 -8.41
C ASP A 209 -3.37 14.24 -9.67
N THR A 210 -3.20 12.96 -10.03
CA THR A 210 -2.48 12.59 -11.26
C THR A 210 -3.21 13.06 -12.50
N VAL A 211 -4.55 12.91 -12.55
CA VAL A 211 -5.36 13.34 -13.69
C VAL A 211 -5.44 14.86 -13.79
N PHE A 212 -5.54 15.56 -12.65
CA PHE A 212 -5.47 17.02 -12.60
C PHE A 212 -4.12 17.53 -13.14
N TRP A 213 -3.01 16.98 -12.64
CA TRP A 213 -1.69 17.36 -13.14
C TRP A 213 -1.48 16.96 -14.60
N LEU A 214 -2.09 15.87 -15.07
CA LEU A 214 -2.06 15.49 -16.48
C LEU A 214 -2.75 16.56 -17.34
N ALA A 215 -3.92 17.05 -16.93
CA ALA A 215 -4.60 18.15 -17.60
C ALA A 215 -3.75 19.44 -17.56
N VAL A 216 -3.18 19.79 -16.41
CA VAL A 216 -2.34 20.99 -16.27
C VAL A 216 -1.09 20.89 -17.13
N SER A 217 -0.34 19.79 -17.07
CA SER A 217 0.88 19.59 -17.87
C SER A 217 0.58 19.57 -19.36
N ALA A 218 -0.50 18.90 -19.79
CA ALA A 218 -0.91 18.90 -21.18
C ALA A 218 -1.29 20.31 -21.66
N LEU A 219 -2.04 21.08 -20.85
CA LEU A 219 -2.42 22.46 -21.17
C LEU A 219 -1.20 23.40 -21.22
N VAL A 220 -0.26 23.27 -20.28
CA VAL A 220 0.96 24.10 -20.24
C VAL A 220 1.82 23.82 -21.48
N VAL A 221 2.06 22.55 -21.82
CA VAL A 221 2.81 22.18 -23.03
C VAL A 221 2.08 22.66 -24.28
N PHE A 222 0.76 22.49 -24.34
CA PHE A 222 -0.07 23.00 -25.44
C PHE A 222 0.07 24.53 -25.60
N ALA A 223 -0.16 25.29 -24.53
CA ALA A 223 -0.13 26.75 -24.55
C ALA A 223 1.25 27.31 -24.90
N LEU A 224 2.32 26.74 -24.34
CA LEU A 224 3.69 27.13 -24.68
C LEU A 224 4.06 26.79 -26.13
N THR A 225 3.57 25.66 -26.65
CA THR A 225 3.77 25.27 -28.06
C THR A 225 2.95 26.16 -29.00
N PHE A 226 1.73 26.53 -28.59
CA PHE A 226 0.84 27.41 -29.34
C PHE A 226 1.44 28.81 -29.45
N ASN A 227 2.03 29.33 -28.36
CA ASN A 227 2.70 30.64 -28.34
C ASN A 227 4.15 30.62 -28.84
N ASN A 228 4.64 29.48 -29.35
CA ASN A 228 6.02 29.30 -29.81
C ASN A 228 7.11 29.56 -28.73
N SER A 229 6.73 29.60 -27.45
CA SER A 229 7.64 29.88 -26.33
C SER A 229 8.22 28.62 -25.69
N LEU A 230 7.71 27.42 -26.03
CA LEU A 230 8.17 26.17 -25.43
C LEU A 230 9.66 25.93 -25.68
N LEU A 231 10.10 26.02 -26.94
CA LEU A 231 11.52 25.80 -27.28
C LEU A 231 12.44 26.81 -26.58
N ASP A 232 12.01 28.07 -26.49
CA ASP A 232 12.79 29.10 -25.79
C ASP A 232 12.89 28.83 -24.29
N LEU A 233 11.81 28.38 -23.66
CA LEU A 233 11.85 27.92 -22.26
C LEU A 233 12.81 26.73 -22.10
N LEU A 234 12.75 25.75 -23.00
CA LEU A 234 13.57 24.54 -22.93
C LEU A 234 15.07 24.83 -23.08
N LYS A 235 15.47 25.87 -23.83
CA LYS A 235 16.87 26.32 -23.93
C LYS A 235 17.46 26.81 -22.61
N HIS A 236 16.63 27.29 -21.68
CA HIS A 236 17.08 27.76 -20.36
C HIS A 236 17.24 26.62 -19.35
N VAL A 237 16.80 25.41 -19.69
CA VAL A 237 16.95 24.25 -18.80
C VAL A 237 18.43 23.83 -18.79
N PRO A 238 19.08 23.73 -17.62
CA PRO A 238 20.51 23.43 -17.56
C PRO A 238 20.85 22.10 -18.21
N GLU A 239 21.90 22.11 -19.03
CA GLU A 239 22.42 20.91 -19.68
C GLU A 239 22.86 19.85 -18.67
N LEU A 240 22.60 18.59 -19.00
CA LEU A 240 23.04 17.46 -18.18
C LEU A 240 24.49 17.15 -18.53
N LYS A 241 25.45 17.45 -17.62
CA LYS A 241 26.89 17.15 -17.80
C LYS A 241 27.11 15.81 -18.52
N VAL A 242 27.63 15.86 -19.74
CA VAL A 242 27.99 14.70 -20.53
C VAL A 242 29.47 14.37 -20.28
N GLY A 243 29.87 13.10 -20.37
CA GLY A 243 31.25 12.71 -20.16
C GLY A 243 32.22 13.42 -21.13
N PRO A 244 33.52 13.49 -20.81
CA PRO A 244 34.54 14.21 -21.59
C PRO A 244 34.61 13.84 -23.08
N GLN A 245 34.25 12.62 -23.47
CA GLN A 245 34.24 12.20 -24.89
C GLN A 245 33.02 12.69 -25.69
N LYS A 246 31.86 12.86 -25.06
CA LYS A 246 30.64 13.33 -25.74
C LYS A 246 30.56 14.86 -25.85
N ALA A 247 31.30 15.59 -25.01
CA ALA A 247 31.43 17.03 -25.15
C ALA A 247 32.05 17.42 -26.50
N ALA A 248 32.90 16.56 -27.07
CA ALA A 248 33.50 16.74 -28.39
C ALA A 248 32.53 16.42 -29.56
N SER A 249 31.50 15.59 -29.36
CA SER A 249 30.49 15.27 -30.38
C SER A 249 29.24 16.17 -30.33
N GLN A 250 29.16 17.10 -29.36
CA GLN A 250 27.95 17.89 -29.07
C GLN A 250 27.77 19.10 -30.02
N GLN A 251 28.60 19.24 -31.04
CA GLN A 251 28.49 20.28 -32.07
C GLN A 251 27.32 20.06 -33.06
N THR A 252 26.53 18.99 -32.93
CA THR A 252 25.52 18.60 -33.94
C THR A 252 24.12 18.33 -33.39
N LEU A 253 23.62 19.17 -32.48
CA LEU A 253 22.16 19.39 -32.38
C LEU A 253 21.91 20.89 -32.19
N GLU A 254 22.18 21.68 -33.22
CA GLU A 254 21.84 23.09 -33.24
C GLU A 254 20.30 23.25 -33.26
N CYS A 255 19.68 23.17 -32.07
CA CYS A 255 18.35 23.74 -31.82
C CYS A 255 18.38 25.30 -31.88
N ALA A 256 19.46 25.87 -32.44
CA ALA A 256 19.78 27.29 -32.53
C ALA A 256 19.12 27.99 -33.74
N ALA A 257 18.64 27.25 -34.74
CA ALA A 257 18.18 27.83 -36.01
C ALA A 257 16.71 27.52 -36.35
N GLY A 258 15.76 27.79 -35.45
CA GLY A 258 14.32 27.94 -35.79
C GLY A 258 13.57 26.77 -36.43
N ALA A 259 14.24 25.66 -36.77
CA ALA A 259 13.62 24.47 -37.32
C ALA A 259 12.98 23.66 -36.18
N ALA A 260 11.68 23.39 -36.30
CA ALA A 260 10.90 22.60 -35.36
C ALA A 260 11.30 21.12 -35.40
N ASN A 261 12.53 20.79 -35.01
CA ASN A 261 12.98 19.40 -34.92
C ASN A 261 12.30 18.73 -33.71
N PRO A 262 11.55 17.63 -33.91
CA PRO A 262 10.95 16.84 -32.82
C PRO A 262 11.93 16.52 -31.68
N ALA A 263 13.21 16.28 -32.02
CA ALA A 263 14.25 15.96 -31.04
C ALA A 263 14.44 17.08 -29.99
N CYS A 264 14.36 18.35 -30.38
CA CYS A 264 14.54 19.49 -29.47
C CYS A 264 13.43 19.58 -28.41
N TYR A 265 12.19 19.31 -28.81
CA TYR A 265 11.05 19.26 -27.87
C TYR A 265 11.19 18.10 -26.89
N ILE A 266 11.49 16.90 -27.41
CA ILE A 266 11.59 15.68 -26.62
C ILE A 266 12.76 15.81 -25.62
N ASP A 267 13.95 16.18 -26.08
CA ASP A 267 15.15 16.30 -25.23
C ASP A 267 14.96 17.35 -24.11
N GLY A 268 14.44 18.53 -24.44
CA GLY A 268 14.17 19.56 -23.45
C GLY A 268 13.16 19.14 -22.38
N LEU A 269 12.05 18.49 -22.78
CA LEU A 269 11.06 17.98 -21.82
C LEU A 269 11.64 16.89 -20.92
N TYR A 270 12.48 16.01 -21.47
CA TYR A 270 13.18 14.99 -20.66
C TYR A 270 14.21 15.60 -19.70
N LYS A 271 14.91 16.68 -20.08
CA LYS A 271 15.78 17.41 -19.15
C LYS A 271 15.02 17.92 -17.94
N ILE A 272 13.81 18.46 -18.13
CA ILE A 272 12.94 18.89 -17.02
C ILE A 272 12.59 17.71 -16.12
N ILE A 273 12.21 16.55 -16.69
CA ILE A 273 11.90 15.33 -15.91
C ILE A 273 13.10 14.91 -15.06
N ILE A 274 14.30 14.85 -15.65
CA ILE A 274 15.52 14.42 -14.95
C ILE A 274 15.88 15.39 -13.83
N TRP A 275 15.78 16.71 -14.07
CA TRP A 275 16.00 17.70 -13.02
C TRP A 275 14.94 17.61 -11.91
N GLY A 276 13.69 17.33 -12.26
CA GLY A 276 12.62 17.03 -11.30
C GLY A 276 12.97 15.82 -10.41
N TRP A 277 13.48 14.74 -11.00
CA TRP A 277 13.93 13.56 -10.25
C TRP A 277 15.16 13.84 -9.37
N ARG A 278 16.10 14.67 -9.84
CA ARG A 278 17.25 15.12 -9.03
C ARG A 278 16.82 15.94 -7.84
N PHE A 279 15.89 16.88 -8.06
CA PHE A 279 15.31 17.67 -6.98
C PHE A 279 14.59 16.78 -5.98
N TRP A 280 13.77 15.85 -6.45
CA TRP A 280 13.13 14.85 -5.61
C TRP A 280 14.14 14.05 -4.77
N GLY A 281 15.19 13.52 -5.40
CA GLY A 281 16.20 12.76 -4.68
C GLY A 281 17.00 13.63 -3.69
N GLY A 282 17.22 14.90 -4.00
CA GLY A 282 17.77 15.89 -3.07
C GLY A 282 16.91 16.07 -1.82
N LEU A 283 15.58 16.11 -1.97
CA LEU A 283 14.65 16.13 -0.83
C LEU A 283 14.79 14.88 0.05
N ILE A 284 14.94 13.70 -0.55
CA ILE A 284 15.13 12.44 0.19
C ILE A 284 16.48 12.38 0.89
N VAL A 285 17.56 12.86 0.24
CA VAL A 285 18.88 12.99 0.87
C VAL A 285 18.78 13.92 2.07
N PHE A 286 18.14 15.08 1.92
CA PHE A 286 17.95 16.02 3.03
C PHE A 286 17.12 15.40 4.17
N ALA A 287 16.04 14.68 3.86
CA ALA A 287 15.27 13.93 4.86
C ALA A 287 16.12 12.86 5.57
N THR A 288 17.04 12.21 4.85
CA THR A 288 17.95 11.21 5.42
C THR A 288 19.00 11.85 6.34
N VAL A 289 19.47 13.06 6.02
CA VAL A 289 20.32 13.86 6.93
C VAL A 289 19.56 14.21 8.21
N LEU A 290 18.29 14.63 8.11
CA LEU A 290 17.45 14.90 9.28
C LEU A 290 17.20 13.62 10.13
N LEU A 291 17.08 12.46 9.49
CA LEU A 291 17.03 11.16 10.17
C LEU A 291 18.35 10.88 10.92
N ALA A 292 19.51 11.13 10.30
CA ALA A 292 20.81 10.96 10.93
C ALA A 292 20.98 11.88 12.15
N LEU A 293 20.59 13.16 12.03
CA LEU A 293 20.56 14.11 13.16
C LEU A 293 19.64 13.64 14.29
N SER A 294 18.46 13.11 13.94
CA SER A 294 17.53 12.53 14.90
C SER A 294 18.10 11.30 15.60
N TRP A 295 18.87 10.47 14.87
CA TRP A 295 19.56 9.31 15.42
C TRP A 295 20.66 9.71 16.40
N VAL A 296 21.47 10.72 16.05
CA VAL A 296 22.48 11.29 16.96
C VAL A 296 21.81 11.86 18.22
N ARG A 297 20.75 12.64 18.08
CA ARG A 297 19.99 13.18 19.22
C ARG A 297 19.44 12.07 20.11
N ALA A 298 18.85 11.03 19.53
CA ALA A 298 18.32 9.88 20.26
C ALA A 298 19.40 9.11 21.03
N ARG A 299 20.66 9.13 20.56
CA ARG A 299 21.79 8.56 21.30
C ARG A 299 22.10 9.33 22.59
N PHE A 300 21.90 10.65 22.59
CA PHE A 300 22.10 11.49 23.76
C PHE A 300 20.88 11.52 24.71
N THR A 301 19.66 11.52 24.16
CA THR A 301 18.43 11.62 24.97
C THR A 301 17.84 10.27 25.38
N GLY A 302 18.28 9.16 24.77
CA GLY A 302 17.72 7.82 24.98
C GLY A 302 16.37 7.56 24.28
N ASP A 303 15.68 8.59 23.77
CA ASP A 303 14.38 8.44 23.09
C ASP A 303 14.55 7.95 21.64
N ARG A 304 14.39 6.64 21.44
CA ARG A 304 14.41 5.98 20.11
C ARG A 304 13.03 5.77 19.50
N SER A 305 11.96 6.17 20.18
CA SER A 305 10.58 5.83 19.79
C SER A 305 10.22 6.28 18.37
N ARG A 306 10.80 7.41 17.93
CA ARG A 306 10.45 8.10 16.68
C ARG A 306 11.27 7.67 15.46
N LEU A 307 12.46 7.10 15.69
CA LEU A 307 13.38 6.74 14.61
C LEU A 307 12.76 5.74 13.64
N SER A 308 12.00 4.79 14.18
CA SER A 308 11.29 3.77 13.39
C SER A 308 10.26 4.42 12.46
N THR A 309 9.53 5.43 12.92
CA THR A 309 8.48 6.10 12.15
C THR A 309 9.08 6.95 11.04
N ILE A 310 10.13 7.73 11.35
CA ILE A 310 10.82 8.59 10.37
C ILE A 310 11.50 7.74 9.29
N SER A 311 12.28 6.74 9.68
CA SER A 311 13.00 5.89 8.71
C SER A 311 12.03 5.12 7.82
N THR A 312 10.95 4.59 8.38
CA THR A 312 9.91 3.89 7.62
C THR A 312 9.19 4.83 6.64
N SER A 313 8.91 6.07 7.04
CA SER A 313 8.28 7.08 6.17
C SER A 313 9.15 7.42 4.96
N ILE A 314 10.45 7.63 5.17
CA ILE A 314 11.43 7.84 4.08
C ILE A 314 11.47 6.61 3.17
N ALA A 315 11.55 5.42 3.77
CA ALA A 315 11.56 4.17 3.05
C ALA A 315 10.32 3.95 2.17
N ILE A 316 9.11 4.25 2.66
CA ILE A 316 7.87 4.13 1.88
C ILE A 316 7.92 5.02 0.63
N LEU A 317 8.43 6.25 0.72
CA LEU A 317 8.56 7.13 -0.44
C LEU A 317 9.67 6.69 -1.41
N ILE A 318 10.77 6.14 -0.91
CA ILE A 318 11.78 5.50 -1.77
C ILE A 318 11.17 4.32 -2.52
N MET A 319 10.44 3.45 -1.82
CA MET A 319 9.75 2.32 -2.44
C MET A 319 8.73 2.78 -3.47
N GLN A 320 7.95 3.83 -3.16
CA GLN A 320 7.02 4.44 -4.10
C GLN A 320 7.72 4.90 -5.38
N PHE A 321 8.84 5.62 -5.25
CA PHE A 321 9.63 6.08 -6.39
C PHE A 321 10.16 4.89 -7.22
N MET A 322 10.73 3.89 -6.56
CA MET A 322 11.28 2.71 -7.22
C MET A 322 10.21 1.91 -7.98
N LEU A 323 9.03 1.74 -7.38
CA LEU A 323 7.90 1.08 -8.05
C LEU A 323 7.42 1.91 -9.24
N TRP A 324 7.27 3.22 -9.07
CA TRP A 324 6.89 4.13 -10.16
C TRP A 324 7.87 4.08 -11.33
N THR A 325 9.18 4.24 -11.07
CA THR A 325 10.20 4.22 -12.13
C THR A 325 10.28 2.86 -12.81
N THR A 326 10.10 1.77 -12.05
CA THR A 326 10.06 0.42 -12.63
C THR A 326 8.89 0.29 -13.61
N VAL A 327 7.68 0.67 -13.18
CA VAL A 327 6.47 0.55 -14.03
C VAL A 327 6.55 1.45 -15.25
N VAL A 328 6.94 2.72 -15.07
CA VAL A 328 7.09 3.67 -16.19
C VAL A 328 8.11 3.19 -17.19
N VAL A 329 9.32 2.82 -16.73
CA VAL A 329 10.38 2.44 -17.65
C VAL A 329 10.04 1.13 -18.36
N SER A 330 9.42 0.18 -17.68
CA SER A 330 8.87 -1.02 -18.35
C SER A 330 7.86 -0.67 -19.43
N ALA A 331 6.97 0.30 -19.20
CA ALA A 331 5.98 0.74 -20.19
C ALA A 331 6.62 1.44 -21.40
N ILE A 332 7.65 2.28 -21.20
CA ILE A 332 8.34 2.99 -22.28
C ILE A 332 9.50 2.20 -22.89
N TYR A 333 9.85 1.02 -22.37
CA TYR A 333 10.99 0.23 -22.82
C TYR A 333 10.99 -0.06 -24.33
N PRO A 334 9.86 -0.42 -24.98
CA PRO A 334 9.82 -0.57 -26.44
C PRO A 334 10.20 0.71 -27.19
N MET A 335 9.80 1.87 -26.65
CA MET A 335 10.17 3.17 -27.22
C MET A 335 11.67 3.42 -27.06
N LEU A 336 12.24 3.13 -25.89
CA LEU A 336 13.68 3.29 -25.62
C LEU A 336 14.53 2.44 -26.56
N ASN A 337 14.13 1.19 -26.79
CA ASN A 337 14.85 0.28 -27.71
C ASN A 337 14.73 0.73 -29.16
N ARG A 338 13.55 1.19 -29.59
CA ARG A 338 13.36 1.72 -30.94
C ARG A 338 14.21 2.96 -31.17
N ALA A 339 14.22 3.90 -30.22
CA ALA A 339 15.03 5.11 -30.30
C ALA A 339 16.53 4.79 -30.38
N GLU A 340 17.04 3.88 -29.54
CA GLU A 340 18.43 3.43 -29.59
C GLU A 340 18.77 2.77 -30.94
N THR A 341 17.88 1.92 -31.47
CA THR A 341 18.07 1.29 -32.78
C THR A 341 18.21 2.34 -33.88
N ILE A 342 17.36 3.38 -33.86
CA ILE A 342 17.42 4.51 -34.80
C ILE A 342 18.77 5.23 -34.67
N THR A 343 19.21 5.54 -33.44
CA THR A 343 20.50 6.20 -33.21
C THR A 343 21.68 5.36 -33.72
N THR A 344 21.67 4.05 -33.51
CA THR A 344 22.74 3.16 -34.01
C THR A 344 22.75 3.04 -35.54
N MET A 345 21.61 3.22 -36.20
CA MET A 345 21.49 3.16 -37.65
C MET A 345 21.83 4.49 -38.33
N LYS A 346 22.23 5.52 -37.58
CA LYS A 346 22.56 6.86 -38.10
C LYS A 346 23.67 6.84 -39.15
N GLU A 347 24.73 6.06 -38.92
CA GLU A 347 25.85 5.94 -39.87
C GLU A 347 25.47 5.14 -41.12
N ALA A 348 24.54 4.19 -40.99
CA ALA A 348 24.04 3.38 -42.10
C ALA A 348 22.88 4.03 -42.86
N ARG A 349 22.22 5.05 -42.29
CA ARG A 349 21.09 5.78 -42.88
C ARG A 349 21.35 6.26 -44.32
N PRO A 350 22.45 6.98 -44.64
CA PRO A 350 22.66 7.46 -46.00
C PRO A 350 22.83 6.30 -46.99
N ILE A 351 23.47 5.21 -46.57
CA ILE A 351 23.65 4.00 -47.39
C ILE A 351 22.29 3.35 -47.69
N ILE A 352 21.44 3.23 -46.66
CA ILE A 352 20.11 2.61 -46.79
C ILE A 352 19.17 3.52 -47.60
N GLN A 353 19.20 4.84 -47.41
CA GLN A 353 18.40 5.80 -48.18
C GLN A 353 18.78 5.77 -49.66
N ASN A 354 20.08 5.72 -49.97
CA ASN A 354 20.56 5.57 -51.34
C ASN A 354 20.12 4.24 -51.96
N ALA A 355 20.13 3.15 -51.18
CA ALA A 355 19.65 1.84 -51.64
C ALA A 355 18.11 1.81 -51.87
N ILE A 356 17.33 2.55 -51.08
CA ILE A 356 15.88 2.73 -51.31
C ILE A 356 15.65 3.56 -52.59
N ALA A 357 16.37 4.66 -52.77
CA ALA A 357 16.29 5.50 -53.96
C ALA A 357 16.69 4.73 -55.23
N ALA A 358 17.69 3.85 -55.12
CA ALA A 358 18.13 2.94 -56.17
C ALA A 358 17.19 1.72 -56.38
N LYS A 359 16.05 1.66 -55.67
CA LYS A 359 15.07 0.56 -55.68
C LYS A 359 15.64 -0.83 -55.31
N GLN A 360 16.78 -0.87 -54.63
CA GLN A 360 17.41 -2.11 -54.15
C GLN A 360 16.74 -2.62 -52.86
N ILE A 361 16.12 -1.72 -52.10
CA ILE A 361 15.36 -2.02 -50.89
C ILE A 361 13.93 -1.50 -51.09
N ALA A 362 12.93 -2.36 -50.82
CA ALA A 362 11.53 -1.96 -50.89
C ALA A 362 11.23 -0.85 -49.84
N PRO A 363 10.51 0.22 -50.19
CA PRO A 363 10.25 1.36 -49.30
C PRO A 363 9.48 1.00 -48.03
N ASP A 364 8.73 -0.10 -48.06
CA ASP A 364 7.90 -0.65 -47.01
C ASP A 364 8.60 -1.73 -46.16
N SER A 365 9.84 -2.08 -46.52
CA SER A 365 10.65 -3.05 -45.80
C SER A 365 10.89 -2.60 -44.34
N PRO A 366 11.05 -3.53 -43.39
CA PRO A 366 11.32 -3.19 -41.99
C PRO A 366 12.55 -2.28 -41.80
N VAL A 367 13.58 -2.49 -42.61
CA VAL A 367 14.82 -1.70 -42.59
C VAL A 367 14.58 -0.28 -43.13
N ALA A 368 13.80 -0.14 -44.22
CA ALA A 368 13.43 1.18 -44.74
C ALA A 368 12.62 1.99 -43.73
N LYS A 369 11.66 1.37 -43.04
CA LYS A 369 10.85 2.00 -41.99
C LYS A 369 11.68 2.50 -40.80
N LEU A 370 12.77 1.81 -40.44
CA LEU A 370 13.66 2.23 -39.36
C LEU A 370 14.48 3.48 -39.71
N VAL A 371 14.83 3.66 -40.99
CA VAL A 371 15.64 4.78 -41.46
C VAL A 371 14.80 6.02 -41.79
N GLN A 372 13.50 5.85 -42.01
CA GLN A 372 12.54 6.93 -42.29
C GLN A 372 12.07 7.71 -41.04
N VAL A 373 12.35 7.24 -39.82
CA VAL A 373 11.99 7.94 -38.56
C VAL A 373 12.85 9.21 -38.41
N PRO A 374 12.39 10.34 -37.86
CA PRO A 374 13.24 11.53 -37.66
C PRO A 374 14.54 11.23 -36.91
N ASP A 375 15.61 12.01 -37.16
CA ASP A 375 16.86 11.87 -36.39
C ASP A 375 16.63 12.35 -34.95
N ILE A 376 16.60 11.41 -34.02
CA ILE A 376 16.30 11.66 -32.62
C ILE A 376 17.49 11.10 -31.81
N GLU A 377 18.56 11.89 -31.70
CA GLU A 377 19.68 11.61 -30.79
C GLU A 377 19.28 11.99 -29.36
N LEU A 378 19.29 11.00 -28.46
CA LEU A 378 18.77 11.18 -27.11
C LEU A 378 19.76 10.66 -26.06
N ASP A 379 20.58 11.58 -25.57
CA ASP A 379 21.58 11.31 -24.52
C ASP A 379 20.97 10.82 -23.19
N TRP A 380 19.68 11.05 -22.97
CA TRP A 380 18.98 10.61 -21.78
C TRP A 380 18.62 9.11 -21.79
N ILE A 381 18.54 8.43 -22.95
CA ILE A 381 18.17 7.00 -23.02
C ILE A 381 19.10 6.16 -22.15
N GLY A 382 20.41 6.42 -22.24
CA GLY A 382 21.41 5.70 -21.46
C GLY A 382 21.24 5.90 -19.95
N ARG A 383 20.88 7.11 -19.51
CA ARG A 383 20.63 7.44 -18.11
C ARG A 383 19.37 6.75 -17.59
N PHE A 384 18.28 6.74 -18.36
CA PHE A 384 17.05 6.06 -18.00
C PHE A 384 17.25 4.55 -17.86
N LYS A 385 17.95 3.90 -18.80
CA LYS A 385 18.29 2.47 -18.70
C LYS A 385 19.14 2.16 -17.46
N PHE A 386 20.10 3.04 -17.13
CA PHE A 386 20.93 2.88 -15.93
C PHE A 386 20.11 3.01 -14.63
N ILE A 387 19.27 4.04 -14.51
CA ILE A 387 18.37 4.25 -13.35
C ILE A 387 17.45 3.04 -13.17
N TYR A 388 16.86 2.57 -14.27
CA TYR A 388 15.92 1.46 -14.25
C TYR A 388 16.55 0.16 -13.75
N ALA A 389 17.68 -0.25 -14.31
CA ALA A 389 18.27 -1.49 -13.86
C ALA A 389 18.86 -1.37 -12.44
N SER A 390 19.41 -0.21 -12.07
CA SER A 390 19.85 0.03 -10.69
C SER A 390 18.68 -0.13 -9.71
N THR A 391 17.51 0.36 -10.10
CA THR A 391 16.25 0.16 -9.38
C THR A 391 15.86 -1.32 -9.33
N ALA A 392 15.88 -2.02 -10.47
CA ALA A 392 15.55 -3.45 -10.56
C ALA A 392 16.48 -4.33 -9.70
N VAL A 393 17.79 -4.07 -9.73
CA VAL A 393 18.78 -4.73 -8.86
C VAL A 393 18.48 -4.47 -7.39
N THR A 394 18.13 -3.23 -7.04
CA THR A 394 17.74 -2.89 -5.66
C THR A 394 16.48 -3.63 -5.23
N VAL A 395 15.45 -3.68 -6.07
CA VAL A 395 14.23 -4.46 -5.81
C VAL A 395 14.56 -5.94 -5.62
N LEU A 396 15.40 -6.52 -6.48
CA LEU A 396 15.82 -7.92 -6.38
C LEU A 396 16.56 -8.19 -5.05
N MET A 397 17.49 -7.33 -4.65
CA MET A 397 18.18 -7.44 -3.36
C MET A 397 17.20 -7.38 -2.17
N LEU A 398 16.21 -6.49 -2.22
CA LEU A 398 15.19 -6.38 -1.17
C LEU A 398 14.31 -7.63 -1.08
N ILE A 399 13.98 -8.23 -2.23
CA ILE A 399 13.21 -9.48 -2.28
C ILE A 399 14.03 -10.65 -1.70
N ILE A 400 15.30 -10.78 -2.09
CA ILE A 400 16.21 -11.79 -1.53
C ILE A 400 16.36 -11.62 -0.03
N ALA A 401 16.59 -10.39 0.45
CA ALA A 401 16.69 -10.10 1.87
C ALA A 401 15.38 -10.40 2.62
N GLY A 402 14.22 -10.11 2.01
CA GLY A 402 12.92 -10.48 2.54
C GLY A 402 12.71 -11.99 2.63
N MET A 403 13.09 -12.75 1.60
CA MET A 403 13.02 -14.22 1.61
C MET A 403 13.94 -14.81 2.68
N MET A 404 15.19 -14.36 2.78
CA MET A 404 16.11 -14.77 3.85
C MET A 404 15.53 -14.48 5.23
N LEU A 405 14.86 -13.32 5.41
CA LEU A 405 14.24 -12.97 6.67
C LEU A 405 13.05 -13.89 7.01
N ILE A 406 12.26 -14.30 6.02
CA ILE A 406 11.19 -15.30 6.19
C ILE A 406 11.78 -16.63 6.65
N GLU A 407 12.86 -17.11 6.01
CA GLU A 407 13.54 -18.34 6.40
C GLU A 407 14.10 -18.26 7.82
N ILE A 408 14.75 -17.13 8.17
CA ILE A 408 15.24 -16.89 9.54
C ILE A 408 14.10 -16.94 10.55
N ARG A 409 12.94 -16.34 10.24
CA ARG A 409 11.76 -16.39 11.11
C ARG A 409 11.24 -17.81 11.27
N GLN A 410 11.13 -18.58 10.19
CA GLN A 410 10.68 -19.98 10.25
C GLN A 410 11.64 -20.85 11.06
N MET A 411 12.95 -20.70 10.87
CA MET A 411 13.96 -21.41 11.65
C MET A 411 13.85 -21.06 13.15
N LYS A 412 13.69 -19.76 13.49
CA LYS A 412 13.51 -19.32 14.88
C LYS A 412 12.23 -19.88 15.49
N ALA A 413 11.11 -19.85 14.75
CA ALA A 413 9.84 -20.39 15.21
C ALA A 413 9.93 -21.90 15.51
N ARG A 414 10.60 -22.68 14.64
CA ARG A 414 10.82 -24.12 14.84
C ARG A 414 11.73 -24.43 16.04
N ARG A 415 12.80 -23.65 16.24
CA ARG A 415 13.71 -23.84 17.39
C ARG A 415 13.11 -23.37 18.71
N GLY A 416 12.18 -22.43 18.66
CA GLY A 416 11.57 -21.77 19.81
C GLY A 416 10.28 -22.41 20.33
N LEU A 417 9.95 -23.64 19.91
CA LEU A 417 8.70 -24.30 20.30
C LEU A 417 8.58 -24.54 21.82
N ASN A 418 9.70 -24.64 22.53
CA ASN A 418 9.71 -24.85 23.98
C ASN A 418 9.32 -23.59 24.78
N ASP A 419 9.45 -22.40 24.17
CA ASP A 419 9.09 -21.12 24.79
C ASP A 419 8.60 -20.16 23.69
N LEU A 420 7.32 -20.35 23.34
CA LEU A 420 6.68 -19.56 22.29
C LEU A 420 6.63 -18.07 22.62
N GLU A 421 6.49 -17.71 23.91
CA GLU A 421 6.31 -16.31 24.30
C GLU A 421 7.63 -15.53 24.18
N GLN A 422 8.72 -16.08 24.70
CA GLN A 422 10.06 -15.54 24.52
C GLN A 422 10.42 -15.47 23.03
N THR A 423 10.08 -16.51 22.28
CA THR A 423 10.35 -16.59 20.83
C THR A 423 9.60 -15.51 20.06
N ALA A 424 8.31 -15.33 20.33
CA ALA A 424 7.50 -14.32 19.67
C ALA A 424 7.95 -12.89 20.01
N ARG A 425 8.34 -12.62 21.26
CA ARG A 425 8.90 -11.32 21.68
C ARG A 425 10.18 -10.97 20.93
N ASN A 426 11.00 -11.96 20.61
CA ASN A 426 12.29 -11.80 19.94
C ASN A 426 12.23 -12.02 18.41
N MET A 427 11.03 -12.25 17.86
CA MET A 427 10.87 -12.52 16.43
C MET A 427 11.16 -11.27 15.60
N PRO A 428 12.09 -11.32 14.63
CA PRO A 428 12.39 -10.16 13.81
C PRO A 428 11.21 -9.86 12.88
N ARG A 429 10.71 -8.63 12.86
CA ARG A 429 9.57 -8.21 12.03
C ARG A 429 9.87 -8.40 10.55
N LEU A 430 8.87 -8.75 9.75
CA LEU A 430 9.00 -8.76 8.30
C LEU A 430 8.69 -7.37 7.73
N LEU A 431 7.50 -6.84 8.04
CA LEU A 431 7.08 -5.51 7.63
C LEU A 431 7.82 -4.44 8.43
N PHE A 432 8.31 -3.42 7.72
CA PHE A 432 9.06 -2.30 8.30
C PHE A 432 10.24 -2.75 9.17
N ASN A 433 10.91 -3.84 8.78
CA ASN A 433 12.12 -4.31 9.45
C ASN A 433 13.20 -3.21 9.37
N PRO A 434 13.83 -2.81 10.49
CA PRO A 434 14.83 -1.75 10.48
C PRO A 434 16.03 -2.02 9.56
N VAL A 435 16.44 -3.28 9.40
CA VAL A 435 17.53 -3.67 8.50
C VAL A 435 17.12 -3.51 7.05
N LEU A 436 15.93 -3.99 6.66
CA LEU A 436 15.42 -3.83 5.29
C LEU A 436 15.20 -2.35 4.94
N VAL A 437 14.67 -1.56 5.89
CA VAL A 437 14.50 -0.10 5.75
C VAL A 437 15.86 0.58 5.55
N GLY A 438 16.85 0.24 6.38
CA GLY A 438 18.21 0.77 6.26
C GLY A 438 18.87 0.40 4.94
N LEU A 439 18.77 -0.87 4.52
CA LEU A 439 19.28 -1.34 3.23
C LEU A 439 18.66 -0.58 2.07
N MET A 440 17.35 -0.33 2.09
CA MET A 440 16.68 0.42 1.02
C MET A 440 17.12 1.88 0.97
N ILE A 441 17.25 2.56 2.12
CA ILE A 441 17.76 3.94 2.17
C ILE A 441 19.20 3.99 1.64
N MET A 442 20.06 3.07 2.08
CA MET A 442 21.46 3.01 1.64
C MET A 442 21.58 2.72 0.15
N ALA A 443 20.82 1.76 -0.37
CA ALA A 443 20.80 1.45 -1.79
C ALA A 443 20.33 2.65 -2.61
N PHE A 444 19.30 3.37 -2.16
CA PHE A 444 18.86 4.61 -2.80
C PHE A 444 19.96 5.67 -2.84
N LEU A 445 20.66 5.93 -1.72
CA LEU A 445 21.75 6.91 -1.68
C LEU A 445 22.88 6.55 -2.65
N ILE A 446 23.25 5.27 -2.71
CA ILE A 446 24.29 4.79 -3.64
C ILE A 446 23.84 4.99 -5.09
N VAL A 447 22.63 4.54 -5.45
CA VAL A 447 22.09 4.70 -6.80
C VAL A 447 21.97 6.17 -7.18
N PHE A 448 21.48 7.02 -6.26
CA PHE A 448 21.37 8.45 -6.47
C PHE A 448 22.74 9.08 -6.74
N ALA A 449 23.75 8.77 -5.93
CA ALA A 449 25.12 9.24 -6.16
C ALA A 449 25.69 8.75 -7.51
N LEU A 450 25.46 7.48 -7.86
CA LEU A 450 25.89 6.91 -9.13
C LEU A 450 25.26 7.63 -10.33
N VAL A 451 24.02 8.08 -10.26
CA VAL A 451 23.37 8.84 -11.35
C VAL A 451 24.08 10.17 -11.64
N PHE A 452 24.69 10.82 -10.63
CA PHE A 452 25.49 12.03 -10.84
C PHE A 452 26.88 11.73 -11.41
N ILE A 453 27.48 10.59 -11.03
CA ILE A 453 28.84 10.21 -11.43
C ILE A 453 28.83 9.42 -12.76
N GLN A 454 27.69 8.87 -13.17
CA GLN A 454 27.52 8.05 -14.38
C GLN A 454 28.22 8.63 -15.63
N PRO A 455 28.12 9.94 -15.95
CA PRO A 455 28.77 10.48 -17.16
C PRO A 455 30.29 10.32 -17.16
N TYR A 456 30.92 10.25 -15.99
CA TYR A 456 32.35 10.00 -15.85
C TYR A 456 32.66 8.51 -15.92
N LEU A 457 31.78 7.66 -15.38
CA LEU A 457 31.90 6.20 -15.41
C LEU A 457 31.72 5.61 -16.81
N ASP A 458 30.94 6.26 -17.68
CA ASP A 458 30.72 5.81 -19.06
C ASP A 458 32.03 5.83 -19.90
N ASN A 459 33.14 6.42 -19.42
CA ASN A 459 34.46 6.30 -20.05
C ASN A 459 35.23 5.03 -19.60
N ASN A 460 34.78 4.35 -18.56
CA ASN A 460 35.42 3.16 -18.03
C ASN A 460 34.85 1.90 -18.70
N ARG A 461 35.68 1.20 -19.47
CA ARG A 461 35.30 -0.03 -20.20
C ARG A 461 34.69 -1.11 -19.30
N VAL A 462 35.17 -1.24 -18.06
CA VAL A 462 34.63 -2.22 -17.09
C VAL A 462 33.18 -1.87 -16.73
N PHE A 463 32.91 -0.58 -16.48
CA PHE A 463 31.56 -0.11 -16.16
C PHE A 463 30.61 -0.29 -17.34
N VAL A 464 31.05 0.06 -18.56
CA VAL A 464 30.27 -0.12 -19.79
C VAL A 464 29.93 -1.59 -20.03
N ASN A 465 30.90 -2.50 -19.86
CA ASN A 465 30.68 -3.93 -20.00
C ASN A 465 29.73 -4.48 -18.93
N LEU A 466 29.96 -4.13 -17.66
CA LEU A 466 29.08 -4.52 -16.54
C LEU A 466 27.63 -4.08 -16.78
N ARG A 467 27.47 -2.82 -17.21
CA ARG A 467 26.20 -2.23 -17.61
C ARG A 467 25.58 -3.02 -18.78
N GLY A 468 26.35 -3.35 -19.81
CA GLY A 468 25.88 -4.14 -20.96
C GLY A 468 25.28 -5.49 -20.59
N TYR A 469 25.84 -6.19 -19.58
CA TYR A 469 25.35 -7.52 -19.16
C TYR A 469 24.27 -7.47 -18.09
N ILE A 470 24.42 -6.62 -17.07
CA ILE A 470 23.52 -6.62 -15.91
C ILE A 470 22.20 -5.94 -16.24
N LEU A 471 22.19 -4.84 -17.01
CA LEU A 471 20.96 -4.08 -17.25
C LEU A 471 19.88 -4.91 -17.99
N PRO A 472 20.18 -5.67 -19.07
CA PRO A 472 19.17 -6.46 -19.77
C PRO A 472 18.64 -7.62 -18.92
N VAL A 473 19.50 -8.27 -18.13
CA VAL A 473 19.09 -9.33 -17.21
C VAL A 473 18.20 -8.77 -16.10
N ALA A 474 18.58 -7.65 -15.49
CA ALA A 474 17.78 -6.99 -14.47
C ALA A 474 16.43 -6.51 -15.03
N ALA A 475 16.39 -6.02 -16.27
CA ALA A 475 15.16 -5.66 -16.98
C ALA A 475 14.27 -6.87 -17.26
N GLY A 476 14.83 -7.96 -17.77
CA GLY A 476 14.13 -9.22 -18.00
C GLY A 476 13.55 -9.79 -16.70
N VAL A 477 14.35 -9.80 -15.63
CA VAL A 477 13.88 -10.21 -14.30
C VAL A 477 12.77 -9.30 -13.82
N ALA A 478 12.91 -7.96 -13.88
CA ALA A 478 11.87 -7.03 -13.44
C ALA A 478 10.54 -7.18 -14.21
N LEU A 479 10.59 -7.52 -15.50
CA LEU A 479 9.40 -7.79 -16.32
C LEU A 479 8.73 -9.13 -15.97
N VAL A 480 9.52 -10.13 -15.63
CA VAL A 480 9.04 -11.51 -15.40
C VAL A 480 8.64 -11.74 -13.94
N LEU A 481 9.29 -11.06 -13.00
CA LEU A 481 9.08 -11.14 -11.56
C LEU A 481 7.60 -10.94 -11.15
N PRO A 482 6.82 -10.00 -11.74
CA PRO A 482 5.35 -9.93 -11.66
C PRO A 482 4.60 -11.25 -11.81
N PHE A 483 5.05 -12.12 -12.71
CA PHE A 483 4.38 -13.36 -13.07
C PHE A 483 4.74 -14.53 -12.14
N PHE A 484 5.85 -14.43 -11.41
CA PHE A 484 6.25 -15.43 -10.41
C PHE A 484 5.75 -15.10 -8.99
N PHE A 485 5.02 -14.00 -8.81
CA PHE A 485 4.46 -13.60 -7.53
C PHE A 485 3.24 -14.47 -7.15
N GLY A 486 3.47 -15.50 -6.33
CA GLY A 486 2.41 -16.35 -5.78
C GLY A 486 1.53 -15.68 -4.70
N ARG A 487 0.67 -16.47 -4.05
CA ARG A 487 -0.33 -16.02 -3.04
C ARG A 487 0.24 -15.14 -1.90
N ARG A 488 1.52 -15.32 -1.52
CA ARG A 488 2.14 -14.58 -0.40
C ARG A 488 2.34 -13.09 -0.67
N VAL A 489 2.69 -12.70 -1.91
CA VAL A 489 2.89 -11.27 -2.27
C VAL A 489 1.56 -10.56 -2.44
N ALA A 490 0.55 -11.25 -2.98
CA ALA A 490 -0.83 -10.75 -3.05
C ALA A 490 -1.35 -10.37 -1.65
N ASN A 491 -1.09 -11.20 -0.62
CA ASN A 491 -1.47 -10.89 0.76
C ASN A 491 -0.78 -9.63 1.30
N VAL A 492 0.50 -9.40 0.95
CA VAL A 492 1.22 -8.18 1.35
C VAL A 492 0.69 -6.93 0.64
N ALA A 493 0.37 -7.04 -0.65
CA ALA A 493 -0.22 -5.95 -1.42
C ALA A 493 -1.62 -5.59 -0.90
N ASN A 494 -2.44 -6.61 -0.60
CA ASN A 494 -3.77 -6.44 0.00
C ASN A 494 -3.68 -5.79 1.38
N PHE A 495 -2.74 -6.23 2.22
CA PHE A 495 -2.47 -5.61 3.51
C PHE A 495 -2.01 -4.15 3.38
N ALA A 496 -1.07 -3.86 2.46
CA ALA A 496 -0.60 -2.51 2.22
C ALA A 496 -1.74 -1.58 1.75
N ARG A 497 -2.61 -2.08 0.87
CA ARG A 497 -3.79 -1.36 0.42
C ARG A 497 -4.74 -1.04 1.56
N ASP A 498 -5.04 -2.00 2.41
CA ASP A 498 -5.96 -1.81 3.52
C ASP A 498 -5.42 -0.81 4.57
N LEU A 499 -4.12 -0.87 4.87
CA LEU A 499 -3.46 0.11 5.72
C LEU A 499 -3.55 1.54 5.13
N ILE A 500 -3.47 1.67 3.80
CA ILE A 500 -3.69 2.93 3.07
C ILE A 500 -5.16 3.36 3.16
N ASP A 501 -6.10 2.45 2.87
CA ASP A 501 -7.54 2.72 2.87
C ASP A 501 -8.01 3.22 4.24
N HIS A 502 -7.50 2.62 5.32
CA HIS A 502 -7.81 3.04 6.70
C HIS A 502 -7.34 4.45 7.03
N HIS A 503 -6.27 4.91 6.38
CA HIS A 503 -5.66 6.24 6.59
C HIS A 503 -5.94 7.24 5.47
N TYR A 504 -6.76 6.87 4.49
CA TYR A 504 -7.08 7.66 3.31
C TYR A 504 -7.70 9.03 3.68
N GLN A 505 -7.10 10.11 3.16
CA GLN A 505 -7.51 11.50 3.44
C GLN A 505 -7.46 12.36 2.17
N PRO A 506 -8.55 12.44 1.40
CA PRO A 506 -8.55 13.15 0.11
C PRO A 506 -8.40 14.67 0.25
N ARG A 507 -8.70 15.26 1.41
CA ARG A 507 -8.47 16.69 1.67
C ARG A 507 -7.00 17.11 1.61
N GLN A 508 -6.07 16.16 1.57
CA GLN A 508 -4.63 16.46 1.45
C GLN A 508 -4.14 16.48 0.00
N GLU A 509 -5.04 16.24 -0.96
CA GLU A 509 -4.77 16.30 -2.38
C GLU A 509 -4.64 17.76 -2.85
N THR A 510 -3.72 18.01 -3.77
CA THR A 510 -3.37 19.36 -4.22
C THR A 510 -4.49 19.99 -5.00
N ALA A 511 -5.17 19.20 -5.82
CA ALA A 511 -6.27 19.69 -6.63
C ALA A 511 -7.51 20.07 -5.79
N ALA A 512 -7.62 19.61 -4.53
CA ALA A 512 -8.62 20.11 -3.59
C ALA A 512 -8.36 21.57 -3.15
N TYR A 513 -7.11 22.04 -3.20
CA TYR A 513 -6.76 23.45 -2.96
C TYR A 513 -7.19 24.35 -4.13
N PHE A 514 -7.03 23.88 -5.37
CA PHE A 514 -7.33 24.65 -6.57
C PHE A 514 -8.82 24.66 -6.94
N VAL A 515 -9.57 23.60 -6.63
CA VAL A 515 -10.99 23.48 -7.00
C VAL A 515 -11.86 23.14 -5.77
N PRO A 516 -11.84 23.93 -4.68
CA PRO A 516 -12.43 23.56 -3.39
C PRO A 516 -13.95 23.33 -3.44
N SER A 517 -14.66 23.93 -4.40
CA SER A 517 -16.10 23.72 -4.60
C SER A 517 -16.46 22.28 -4.95
N VAL A 518 -15.57 21.54 -5.61
CA VAL A 518 -15.72 20.12 -5.95
C VAL A 518 -15.39 19.21 -4.75
N PHE A 519 -14.67 19.73 -3.73
CA PHE A 519 -14.15 18.99 -2.57
C PHE A 519 -14.83 19.35 -1.25
N ARG A 520 -16.14 19.65 -1.27
CA ARG A 520 -16.94 19.81 -0.05
C ARG A 520 -17.21 18.46 0.61
N MET A 521 -16.18 17.88 1.20
CA MET A 521 -16.31 16.61 1.91
C MET A 521 -16.64 16.88 3.36
N ARG A 522 -17.67 16.23 3.91
CA ARG A 522 -18.08 16.37 5.32
C ARG A 522 -17.12 15.63 6.28
N HIS A 523 -16.46 14.60 5.79
CA HIS A 523 -15.74 13.58 6.56
C HIS A 523 -14.22 13.63 6.37
N ARG A 524 -13.44 13.23 7.39
CA ARG A 524 -11.98 13.31 7.37
C ARG A 524 -11.34 12.03 6.82
N ARG A 525 -11.94 10.85 7.05
CA ARG A 525 -11.46 9.54 6.56
C ARG A 525 -12.59 8.71 5.98
N LEU A 526 -12.99 9.01 4.74
CA LEU A 526 -14.19 8.45 4.11
C LEU A 526 -14.26 6.92 4.11
N ARG A 527 -13.17 6.24 3.74
CA ARG A 527 -13.14 4.77 3.62
C ARG A 527 -13.31 4.10 4.98
N ARG A 528 -12.53 4.53 5.98
CA ARG A 528 -12.67 4.09 7.38
C ARG A 528 -14.08 4.36 7.92
N GLU A 529 -14.60 5.57 7.71
CA GLU A 529 -15.92 5.96 8.23
C GLU A 529 -17.05 5.16 7.57
N ARG A 530 -16.92 4.80 6.28
CA ARG A 530 -17.87 3.90 5.61
C ARG A 530 -17.87 2.48 6.21
N ILE A 531 -16.69 1.91 6.48
CA ILE A 531 -16.58 0.60 7.15
C ILE A 531 -17.20 0.65 8.55
N GLN A 532 -16.91 1.71 9.33
CA GLN A 532 -17.54 1.94 10.63
C GLN A 532 -19.06 2.13 10.52
N GLY A 533 -19.53 2.80 9.47
CA GLY A 533 -20.95 2.95 9.15
C GLY A 533 -21.65 1.61 8.92
N ARG A 534 -21.02 0.68 8.20
CA ARG A 534 -21.56 -0.67 8.03
C ARG A 534 -21.61 -1.45 9.33
N LEU A 535 -20.57 -1.37 10.17
CA LEU A 535 -20.59 -1.95 11.50
C LEU A 535 -21.75 -1.38 12.33
N ASN A 536 -21.94 -0.06 12.32
CA ASN A 536 -23.05 0.60 13.01
C ASN A 536 -24.41 0.08 12.52
N LEU A 537 -24.61 -0.07 11.20
CA LEU A 537 -25.85 -0.61 10.64
C LEU A 537 -26.08 -2.05 11.07
N VAL A 538 -25.04 -2.89 11.11
CA VAL A 538 -25.15 -4.28 11.60
C VAL A 538 -25.55 -4.30 13.08
N LEU A 539 -24.92 -3.49 13.91
CA LEU A 539 -25.26 -3.42 15.34
C LEU A 539 -26.68 -2.88 15.57
N GLU A 540 -27.10 -1.88 14.82
CA GLU A 540 -28.45 -1.32 14.92
C GLU A 540 -29.54 -2.33 14.53
N HIS A 541 -29.34 -3.07 13.43
CA HIS A 541 -30.34 -4.02 12.93
C HIS A 541 -30.36 -5.34 13.71
N PHE A 542 -29.19 -5.84 14.13
CA PHE A 542 -29.05 -7.21 14.64
C PHE A 542 -28.63 -7.29 16.10
N VAL A 543 -28.38 -6.17 16.77
CA VAL A 543 -27.90 -6.16 18.16
C VAL A 543 -28.75 -5.30 19.09
N GLN A 544 -28.94 -4.02 18.76
CA GLN A 544 -29.50 -3.01 19.69
C GLN A 544 -30.83 -3.40 20.35
N ASN A 545 -31.70 -4.12 19.63
CA ASN A 545 -33.05 -4.46 20.07
C ASN A 545 -33.28 -5.96 20.33
N GLN A 546 -32.21 -6.77 20.33
CA GLN A 546 -32.33 -8.24 20.46
C GLN A 546 -32.36 -8.73 21.90
N GLY A 547 -32.04 -7.88 22.88
CA GLY A 547 -32.06 -8.23 24.30
C GLY A 547 -30.99 -9.24 24.70
N TYR A 548 -29.77 -9.10 24.18
CA TYR A 548 -28.65 -9.97 24.56
C TYR A 548 -28.12 -9.65 25.97
N ASP A 549 -27.71 -10.69 26.70
CA ASP A 549 -27.05 -10.58 28.01
C ASP A 549 -25.55 -10.22 27.88
N GLY A 550 -24.99 -10.43 26.69
CA GLY A 550 -23.60 -10.12 26.35
C GLY A 550 -23.36 -10.10 24.86
N ILE A 551 -22.38 -9.30 24.45
CA ILE A 551 -21.94 -9.23 23.06
C ILE A 551 -20.45 -9.54 22.99
N ILE A 552 -20.06 -10.44 22.10
CA ILE A 552 -18.67 -10.80 21.86
C ILE A 552 -18.30 -10.35 20.46
N PHE A 553 -17.27 -9.53 20.33
CA PHE A 553 -16.65 -9.22 19.06
C PHE A 553 -15.54 -10.24 18.75
N LEU A 554 -15.65 -10.94 17.64
CA LEU A 554 -14.62 -11.79 17.06
C LEU A 554 -13.97 -11.06 15.90
N ALA A 555 -12.66 -10.83 15.97
CA ALA A 555 -12.02 -9.96 15.02
C ALA A 555 -10.65 -10.49 14.57
N HIS A 556 -10.47 -10.64 13.25
CA HIS A 556 -9.20 -11.06 12.66
C HIS A 556 -8.49 -9.91 11.94
N SER A 557 -7.17 -9.81 12.08
CA SER A 557 -6.33 -8.89 11.29
C SER A 557 -6.90 -7.46 11.33
N GLN A 558 -7.23 -6.85 10.19
CA GLN A 558 -7.83 -5.51 10.14
C GLN A 558 -9.16 -5.38 10.90
N GLY A 559 -9.96 -6.44 10.95
CA GLY A 559 -11.19 -6.48 11.75
C GLY A 559 -10.92 -6.11 13.22
N SER A 560 -9.75 -6.47 13.76
CA SER A 560 -9.36 -6.10 15.13
C SER A 560 -9.25 -4.59 15.32
N VAL A 561 -8.76 -3.88 14.29
CA VAL A 561 -8.61 -2.42 14.32
C VAL A 561 -9.96 -1.74 14.14
N ILE A 562 -10.82 -2.28 13.27
CA ILE A 562 -12.18 -1.79 13.05
C ILE A 562 -12.98 -1.85 14.37
N VAL A 563 -12.96 -2.99 15.05
CA VAL A 563 -13.66 -3.15 16.34
C VAL A 563 -13.03 -2.28 17.42
N TYR A 564 -11.70 -2.20 17.49
CA TYR A 564 -11.01 -1.32 18.43
C TYR A 564 -11.40 0.15 18.25
N ASP A 565 -11.43 0.64 17.00
CA ASP A 565 -11.86 2.00 16.68
C ASP A 565 -13.33 2.23 17.08
N TYR A 566 -14.23 1.27 16.83
CA TYR A 566 -15.63 1.36 17.25
C TYR A 566 -15.74 1.50 18.77
N LEU A 567 -15.11 0.60 19.53
CA LEU A 567 -15.14 0.61 20.99
C LEU A 567 -14.53 1.91 21.54
N ARG A 568 -13.43 2.37 20.94
CA ARG A 568 -12.73 3.60 21.32
C ARG A 568 -13.59 4.83 21.11
N ASP A 569 -14.21 4.95 19.94
CA ASP A 569 -14.88 6.18 19.55
C ASP A 569 -16.33 6.27 20.08
N ASN A 570 -16.94 5.16 20.54
CA ASN A 570 -18.36 5.10 20.97
C ASN A 570 -18.59 4.79 22.46
N GLY A 571 -17.54 4.59 23.28
CA GLY A 571 -17.69 4.52 24.74
C GLY A 571 -18.08 5.89 25.33
N PRO A 572 -18.88 5.99 26.43
CA PRO A 572 -19.35 4.94 27.36
C PRO A 572 -20.76 4.37 27.13
N GLN A 573 -21.61 5.04 26.36
CA GLN A 573 -23.04 4.72 26.32
C GLN A 573 -23.36 3.51 25.42
N TYR A 574 -22.48 3.16 24.48
CA TYR A 574 -22.64 2.04 23.53
C TYR A 574 -24.10 1.81 23.12
N THR A 575 -24.80 2.87 22.67
CA THR A 575 -26.26 2.84 22.47
C THR A 575 -26.70 1.69 21.56
N ARG A 576 -25.88 1.33 20.56
CA ARG A 576 -26.13 0.22 19.63
C ARG A 576 -25.90 -1.18 20.21
N LEU A 577 -25.29 -1.28 21.39
CA LEU A 577 -25.13 -2.53 22.14
C LEU A 577 -26.25 -2.70 23.19
N GLY A 578 -27.10 -1.69 23.38
CA GLY A 578 -28.08 -1.67 24.46
C GLY A 578 -27.41 -1.75 25.84
N ASP A 579 -27.94 -2.62 26.71
CA ASP A 579 -27.39 -2.85 28.05
C ASP A 579 -26.24 -3.86 28.07
N ALA A 580 -26.01 -4.59 26.98
CA ALA A 580 -25.04 -5.65 26.90
C ALA A 580 -23.60 -5.13 27.00
N ALA A 581 -22.82 -5.73 27.90
CA ALA A 581 -21.41 -5.43 28.04
C ALA A 581 -20.58 -6.16 26.96
N PRO A 582 -19.69 -5.46 26.23
CA PRO A 582 -18.89 -6.07 25.18
C PRO A 582 -17.75 -6.93 25.76
N ALA A 583 -17.41 -7.99 25.05
CA ALA A 583 -16.17 -8.75 25.17
C ALA A 583 -15.45 -8.76 23.81
N LEU A 584 -14.12 -8.89 23.82
CA LEU A 584 -13.31 -8.80 22.61
C LEU A 584 -12.36 -9.99 22.49
N LEU A 585 -12.49 -10.76 21.41
CA LEU A 585 -11.53 -11.78 21.00
C LEU A 585 -10.90 -11.36 19.68
N THR A 586 -9.65 -10.89 19.76
CA THR A 586 -8.85 -10.54 18.58
C THR A 586 -7.88 -11.64 18.25
N PHE A 587 -7.61 -11.84 16.96
CA PHE A 587 -6.53 -12.71 16.53
C PHE A 587 -5.85 -12.23 15.27
N GLY A 588 -4.56 -12.55 15.12
CA GLY A 588 -3.73 -12.00 14.05
C GLY A 588 -3.69 -10.47 14.06
N SER A 589 -3.93 -9.81 15.20
CA SER A 589 -4.17 -8.36 15.25
C SER A 589 -2.91 -7.55 14.92
N PRO A 590 -2.93 -6.63 13.91
CA PRO A 590 -1.83 -5.73 13.61
C PRO A 590 -1.74 -4.57 14.60
N LEU A 591 -2.64 -4.50 15.59
CA LEU A 591 -2.78 -3.36 16.48
C LEU A 591 -1.45 -3.06 17.19
N GLY A 592 -0.85 -4.02 17.89
CA GLY A 592 0.40 -3.79 18.62
C GLY A 592 1.67 -3.82 17.75
N SER A 593 1.70 -4.66 16.71
CA SER A 593 2.86 -4.82 15.84
C SER A 593 3.09 -3.61 14.93
N ILE A 594 2.00 -3.01 14.44
CA ILE A 594 2.00 -1.93 13.43
C ILE A 594 1.32 -0.68 13.98
N TYR A 595 0.04 -0.75 14.37
CA TYR A 595 -0.74 0.46 14.60
C TYR A 595 -0.22 1.30 15.78
N GLN A 596 -0.07 0.68 16.96
CA GLN A 596 0.40 1.30 18.20
C GLN A 596 1.85 1.80 18.08
N LYS A 597 2.63 1.28 17.13
CA LYS A 597 4.03 1.67 16.93
C LYS A 597 4.20 2.84 15.97
N TYR A 598 3.49 2.83 14.85
CA TYR A 598 3.73 3.78 13.77
C TYR A 598 2.76 4.96 13.75
N PHE A 599 1.56 4.82 14.35
CA PHE A 599 0.55 5.86 14.31
C PHE A 599 0.24 6.37 15.72
N SER A 600 0.43 7.67 15.91
CA SER A 600 0.27 8.28 17.23
C SER A 600 -1.15 8.20 17.79
N GLU A 601 -2.16 8.08 16.93
CA GLU A 601 -3.58 7.92 17.35
C GLU A 601 -3.79 6.62 18.13
N TYR A 602 -3.04 5.58 17.81
CA TYR A 602 -3.16 4.26 18.43
C TYR A 602 -2.10 4.04 19.49
N ALA A 603 -1.21 5.02 19.76
CA ALA A 603 -0.12 4.83 20.70
C ALA A 603 -0.64 4.25 22.03
N ALA A 604 -0.04 3.15 22.50
CA ALA A 604 -0.51 2.48 23.71
C ALA A 604 -0.47 3.39 24.95
N SER A 605 0.32 4.45 24.93
CA SER A 605 0.34 5.48 25.97
C SER A 605 -0.90 6.36 26.02
N ASN A 606 -1.71 6.38 24.95
CA ASN A 606 -2.92 7.19 24.91
C ASN A 606 -3.94 6.60 25.89
N PRO A 607 -4.53 7.42 26.78
CA PRO A 607 -5.56 6.95 27.67
C PRO A 607 -6.77 6.49 26.86
N VAL A 608 -7.33 5.36 27.25
CA VAL A 608 -8.60 4.89 26.71
C VAL A 608 -9.71 5.79 27.24
N PRO A 609 -10.72 6.14 26.44
CA PRO A 609 -11.93 6.75 26.96
C PRO A 609 -12.48 5.94 28.14
N MET A 610 -12.82 6.61 29.25
CA MET A 610 -13.23 5.97 30.52
C MET A 610 -14.35 4.94 30.35
N GLY A 611 -15.16 5.07 29.30
CA GLY A 611 -16.25 4.16 28.99
C GLY A 611 -15.87 2.75 28.57
N ILE A 612 -14.74 2.56 27.86
CA ILE A 612 -14.26 1.20 27.56
C ILE A 612 -13.69 0.56 28.82
N ALA A 613 -12.91 1.34 29.58
CA ALA A 613 -12.26 0.89 30.80
C ALA A 613 -13.24 0.40 31.88
N SER A 614 -14.51 0.81 31.83
CA SER A 614 -15.52 0.42 32.81
C SER A 614 -16.52 -0.65 32.36
N ARG A 615 -16.69 -0.90 31.04
CA ARG A 615 -17.72 -1.83 30.52
C ARG A 615 -17.17 -3.02 29.73
N LEU A 616 -15.92 -3.00 29.29
CA LEU A 616 -15.34 -4.14 28.54
C LEU A 616 -15.11 -5.32 29.49
N LYS A 617 -15.86 -6.42 29.32
CA LYS A 617 -15.79 -7.61 30.17
C LYS A 617 -14.42 -8.29 30.11
N CYS A 618 -13.91 -8.53 28.91
CA CYS A 618 -12.61 -9.14 28.69
C CYS A 618 -12.04 -8.77 27.31
N TRP A 619 -10.72 -8.85 27.18
CA TRP A 619 -10.02 -8.77 25.89
C TRP A 619 -8.95 -9.85 25.81
N ILE A 620 -9.20 -10.86 24.98
CA ILE A 620 -8.23 -11.91 24.64
C ILE A 620 -7.65 -11.61 23.26
N ASN A 621 -6.33 -11.68 23.13
CA ASN A 621 -5.61 -11.54 21.87
C ASN A 621 -4.78 -12.79 21.55
N LEU A 622 -5.11 -13.51 20.48
CA LEU A 622 -4.38 -14.70 20.03
C LEU A 622 -3.49 -14.37 18.83
N TYR A 623 -2.23 -14.80 18.84
CA TYR A 623 -1.31 -14.57 17.72
C TYR A 623 -0.33 -15.72 17.55
N ARG A 624 -0.04 -16.10 16.30
CA ARG A 624 0.93 -17.16 16.02
C ARG A 624 2.36 -16.63 16.14
N VAL A 625 3.28 -17.49 16.59
CA VAL A 625 4.70 -17.14 16.75
C VAL A 625 5.36 -16.68 15.44
N ASP A 626 4.91 -17.20 14.29
CA ASP A 626 5.43 -16.90 12.96
C ASP A 626 4.61 -15.84 12.20
N ASP A 627 3.52 -15.33 12.77
CA ASP A 627 2.69 -14.28 12.14
C ASP A 627 3.52 -13.00 11.92
N TYR A 628 3.55 -12.56 10.66
CA TYR A 628 4.35 -11.42 10.21
C TYR A 628 3.57 -10.10 10.19
N ILE A 629 2.26 -10.15 10.40
CA ILE A 629 1.36 -8.99 10.54
C ILE A 629 0.87 -8.92 11.98
N GLY A 630 0.25 -9.98 12.48
CA GLY A 630 -0.33 -10.06 13.82
C GLY A 630 0.72 -10.23 14.91
N GLY A 631 0.43 -9.75 16.12
CA GLY A 631 1.32 -9.95 17.26
C GLY A 631 0.72 -9.56 18.60
N ARG A 632 1.58 -9.43 19.61
CA ARG A 632 1.20 -8.95 20.93
C ARG A 632 0.61 -7.55 20.85
N VAL A 633 -0.55 -7.36 21.49
CA VAL A 633 -1.18 -6.05 21.68
C VAL A 633 -0.73 -5.48 23.02
N SER A 634 -0.19 -4.25 23.01
CA SER A 634 0.12 -3.55 24.26
C SER A 634 -1.18 -3.00 24.84
N ALA A 635 -1.49 -3.37 26.07
CA ALA A 635 -2.68 -2.91 26.75
C ALA A 635 -2.61 -1.39 26.99
N PRO A 636 -3.59 -0.61 26.52
CA PRO A 636 -3.68 0.81 26.88
C PRO A 636 -3.94 1.00 28.39
N PRO A 637 -3.58 2.15 28.99
CA PRO A 637 -3.89 2.47 30.38
C PRO A 637 -5.38 2.28 30.70
N GLY A 638 -5.67 1.50 31.75
CA GLY A 638 -7.04 1.22 32.20
C GLY A 638 -7.69 -0.01 31.59
N LEU A 639 -6.99 -0.77 30.73
CA LEU A 639 -7.46 -2.05 30.18
C LEU A 639 -6.44 -3.16 30.40
N ARG A 640 -6.91 -4.40 30.56
CA ARG A 640 -6.09 -5.61 30.46
C ARG A 640 -6.31 -6.28 29.09
N VAL A 641 -5.22 -6.76 28.49
CA VAL A 641 -5.26 -7.58 27.28
C VAL A 641 -4.53 -8.89 27.53
N ASP A 642 -5.30 -9.98 27.54
CA ASP A 642 -4.81 -11.34 27.75
C ASP A 642 -4.25 -11.87 26.44
N ASN A 643 -2.93 -11.74 26.29
CA ASN A 643 -2.20 -12.08 25.07
C ASN A 643 -1.74 -13.54 25.13
N HIS A 644 -2.22 -14.38 24.20
CA HIS A 644 -1.79 -15.77 24.08
C HIS A 644 -1.08 -16.01 22.75
N VAL A 645 0.12 -16.59 22.84
CA VAL A 645 0.90 -16.99 21.68
C VAL A 645 0.54 -18.43 21.28
N MET A 646 0.38 -18.64 19.98
CA MET A 646 0.08 -19.95 19.39
C MET A 646 1.28 -20.47 18.59
N GLY A 647 1.22 -21.76 18.24
CA GLY A 647 2.19 -22.40 17.36
C GLY A 647 2.25 -21.79 15.95
N MET A 648 3.07 -22.40 15.09
CA MET A 648 3.25 -21.94 13.72
C MET A 648 1.98 -22.11 12.88
N GLY A 649 1.78 -21.21 11.92
CA GLY A 649 0.67 -21.27 10.95
C GLY A 649 0.54 -20.03 10.06
N GLY A 650 1.38 -19.00 10.27
CA GLY A 650 1.34 -17.75 9.53
C GLY A 650 0.15 -16.86 9.90
N HIS A 651 -0.24 -15.97 8.99
CA HIS A 651 -1.25 -14.93 9.26
C HIS A 651 -2.68 -15.33 8.88
N THR A 652 -2.90 -16.44 8.18
CA THR A 652 -4.22 -16.82 7.65
C THR A 652 -4.77 -18.07 8.31
N GLY A 653 -6.09 -18.27 8.30
CA GLY A 653 -6.71 -19.52 8.76
C GLY A 653 -6.86 -19.61 10.29
N TYR A 654 -6.93 -18.48 10.98
CA TYR A 654 -7.22 -18.44 12.41
C TYR A 654 -8.63 -18.94 12.74
N TRP A 655 -9.61 -18.71 11.86
CA TRP A 655 -11.02 -19.06 12.11
C TRP A 655 -11.28 -20.55 12.37
N THR A 656 -10.38 -21.42 11.90
CA THR A 656 -10.47 -22.87 12.07
C THR A 656 -9.58 -23.40 13.21
N GLU A 657 -8.97 -22.51 14.00
CA GLU A 657 -8.06 -22.92 15.07
C GLU A 657 -8.83 -23.40 16.32
N PRO A 658 -8.48 -24.58 16.87
CA PRO A 658 -9.06 -25.06 18.12
C PRO A 658 -8.83 -24.12 19.31
N ASP A 659 -7.76 -23.32 19.28
CA ASP A 659 -7.42 -22.33 20.30
C ASP A 659 -8.36 -21.11 20.25
N VAL A 660 -8.82 -20.71 19.05
CA VAL A 660 -9.84 -19.66 18.89
C VAL A 660 -11.17 -20.16 19.46
N ALA A 661 -11.56 -21.40 19.15
CA ALA A 661 -12.73 -22.04 19.74
C ALA A 661 -12.63 -22.17 21.27
N GLU A 662 -11.44 -22.46 21.80
CA GLU A 662 -11.22 -22.50 23.25
C GLU A 662 -11.43 -21.15 23.92
N ALA A 663 -10.84 -20.10 23.37
CA ALA A 663 -10.97 -18.76 23.90
C ALA A 663 -12.42 -18.29 23.84
N LEU A 664 -13.13 -18.58 22.75
CA LEU A 664 -14.55 -18.29 22.62
C LEU A 664 -15.39 -19.04 23.67
N ASP A 665 -15.16 -20.35 23.85
CA ASP A 665 -15.83 -21.15 24.90
C ASP A 665 -15.55 -20.61 26.30
N ALA A 666 -14.31 -20.19 26.58
CA ALA A 666 -13.96 -19.61 27.87
C ALA A 666 -14.75 -18.32 28.14
N ILE A 667 -14.90 -17.44 27.14
CA ILE A 667 -15.68 -16.20 27.26
C ILE A 667 -17.15 -16.54 27.50
N LEU A 668 -17.72 -17.44 26.69
CA LEU A 668 -19.13 -17.85 26.77
C LEU A 668 -19.48 -18.49 28.12
N THR A 669 -18.58 -19.31 28.66
CA THR A 669 -18.78 -20.02 29.93
C THR A 669 -18.32 -19.24 31.16
N GLY A 670 -17.87 -17.99 30.99
CA GLY A 670 -17.47 -17.11 32.09
C GLY A 670 -16.18 -17.50 32.80
N LYS A 671 -15.31 -18.28 32.15
CA LYS A 671 -14.01 -18.75 32.69
C LYS A 671 -12.86 -17.76 32.45
N VAL A 672 -13.16 -16.56 31.94
CA VAL A 672 -12.15 -15.54 31.58
C VAL A 672 -12.07 -14.49 32.68
N ALA A 673 -10.85 -14.05 32.98
CA ALA A 673 -10.64 -12.99 33.95
C ALA A 673 -11.17 -11.64 33.42
N ASP A 674 -11.67 -10.81 34.32
CA ASP A 674 -12.25 -9.49 34.00
C ASP A 674 -11.18 -8.49 33.51
N ALA A 675 -11.34 -7.88 32.34
CA ALA A 675 -10.36 -6.95 31.75
C ALA A 675 -10.19 -5.63 32.54
N THR A 676 -11.11 -5.33 33.47
CA THR A 676 -11.09 -4.11 34.28
C THR A 676 -10.39 -4.29 35.64
N LYS A 677 -10.00 -5.52 35.99
CA LYS A 677 -9.37 -5.85 37.30
C LYS A 677 -7.84 -5.98 37.20
N PRO A 678 -7.08 -5.56 38.23
CA PRO A 678 -5.63 -5.74 38.29
C PRO A 678 -5.25 -7.23 38.28
N PRO A 679 -4.06 -7.61 37.77
CA PRO A 679 -3.65 -9.00 37.69
C PRO A 679 -3.56 -9.62 39.10
N PRO A 680 -3.95 -10.90 39.28
CA PRO A 680 -3.52 -11.63 40.47
C PRO A 680 -1.98 -11.62 40.53
N LEU A 681 -1.44 -11.56 41.75
CA LEU A 681 0.02 -11.64 41.97
C LEU A 681 0.59 -12.81 41.18
N PRO A 682 1.77 -12.66 40.53
CA PRO A 682 2.34 -13.75 39.77
C PRO A 682 2.51 -14.96 40.68
N PRO A 683 2.08 -16.16 40.26
CA PRO A 683 2.46 -17.36 40.99
C PRO A 683 3.99 -17.44 41.04
N PRO A 684 4.58 -17.98 42.13
CA PRO A 684 6.01 -18.21 42.21
C PRO A 684 6.46 -18.99 40.97
N PRO A 685 7.70 -18.80 40.48
CA PRO A 685 8.19 -19.44 39.27
C PRO A 685 8.19 -20.97 39.47
N MET A 686 7.11 -21.61 39.04
CA MET A 686 6.99 -23.05 38.94
C MET A 686 6.56 -23.40 37.53
N THR A 687 7.20 -24.48 37.07
CA THR A 687 7.06 -25.28 35.85
C THR A 687 5.89 -25.00 34.90
N PRO A 688 6.14 -25.09 33.58
CA PRO A 688 5.22 -24.67 32.54
C PRO A 688 3.86 -25.37 32.70
N SER A 689 2.81 -24.58 32.88
CA SER A 689 1.43 -25.05 32.86
C SER A 689 1.07 -25.49 31.45
N ALA A 690 1.08 -26.81 31.22
CA ALA A 690 0.29 -27.43 30.16
C ALA A 690 -1.20 -27.24 30.51
N PRO A 691 -2.01 -26.64 29.61
CA PRO A 691 -2.55 -27.40 28.48
C PRO A 691 -2.28 -26.86 27.06
N TYR A 692 -1.57 -25.74 26.89
CA TYR A 692 -1.36 -25.16 25.54
C TYR A 692 -0.23 -25.81 24.73
N ALA A 693 0.70 -26.54 25.37
CA ALA A 693 1.93 -27.03 24.72
C ALA A 693 1.86 -28.46 24.12
N VAL A 694 0.76 -29.21 24.28
CA VAL A 694 0.76 -30.66 23.96
C VAL A 694 0.21 -31.01 22.55
N ARG A 695 -0.38 -30.08 21.79
CA ARG A 695 -0.89 -30.39 20.43
C ARG A 695 0.11 -30.20 19.29
N ALA A 696 1.23 -29.52 19.51
CA ALA A 696 2.25 -29.31 18.48
C ALA A 696 3.03 -30.58 18.09
N MET A 697 2.85 -31.71 18.78
CA MET A 697 3.57 -32.97 18.53
C MET A 697 2.85 -33.97 17.62
N ARG A 698 1.66 -33.67 17.08
CA ARG A 698 0.85 -34.67 16.34
C ARG A 698 0.63 -34.44 14.84
N ARG A 699 1.39 -33.55 14.19
CA ARG A 699 1.41 -33.49 12.72
C ARG A 699 2.86 -33.41 12.23
N VAL A 700 3.46 -34.59 12.10
CA VAL A 700 4.54 -34.86 11.13
C VAL A 700 3.87 -35.19 9.80
#